data_AF-A0AAC9LQ72-F1
#
_entry.id   AF-A0AAC9LQ72-F1
#
_cell.length_a   1.000
_cell.length_b   1.000
_cell.length_c   1.000
_cell.angle_alpha   90.00
_cell.angle_beta   90.00
_cell.angle_gamma   90.00
#
_symmetry.space_group_name_H-M   'P 1'
#
loop_
_entity.id
_entity.type
_entity.pdbx_description
1 polymer ?
#
loop_
_entity_poly.entity_id
_entity_poly.type
_entity_poly.pdbx_seq_one_letter_code
_entity_poly.pdbx_strand_id
1 'polypeptide(L)'
;MKFIKYVFTLAILIMFSSCENDNNIPLNESSEAGDTNPFLQNFGSAIQARFLGTVVNEENNPIAGVTINIGSQFAVTDANGAFSIPQATVYQKFANIKATKSGFIDGSRSIVPSTGVNQVKIMLLSLDSVATITAGQAFTLGLTDGTEVELPESFINQFGGPYQGNIDVIIKHLSVDDANMKYQMPGTLLAENAEGALRVLETVGMIAVELRGEAGEELNIAPGQTAKIKIPVGSSVTNPPVTIPLWSFDEDNGYWKEEGFGELDGDKFVAEVSHFSFWNWDFQYPAVNVCITLEDANGNVLPNTELDIYSSALNATGTYGLTNANGEECGLVPQDEEITLIVPNYGCQGVNFTTTIGPFAADENITITVSNSTALTTNFSATFNNCSGEPITDGYLNLFYNNINHFIPVTNGIISQVITYCSSDTAFTAQVFDFTNNQSSNIISGNFSSPNTDLGTEMSCVELIDTDSDGITDILEDLNENGNLEDDDTDQDGTPNYQDVDDDGDGINTIDEDANNDGNPMNDDTDLDQTPDYLDDIDNSSNMFDAEIYEIGCVMGSYTYDFSLYYESGDFPNFNYAYYETLQDAQVEVNALSMPYTSTLSGVPQTYYVRVESGFTGQNTIGVITALGYPDSDGDGLLDCEETSGIDYPETTCNPNGNITNPNLADSDGDGLTDCEEVSGVDDASTLCVPEGITDPNLLDTDGDGNNDC
;
A
#
# COMPACT_ATOMS: atom_id res chain seq x y z
N MET A 1 0.47 -50.20 32.73
CA MET A 1 -0.61 -49.82 31.80
C MET A 1 -1.81 -49.37 32.61
N LYS A 2 -2.34 -48.20 32.25
CA LYS A 2 -3.36 -47.36 32.91
C LYS A 2 -2.87 -46.33 33.95
N PHE A 3 -2.98 -45.08 33.50
CA PHE A 3 -3.60 -43.91 34.14
C PHE A 3 -2.81 -43.07 35.16
N ILE A 4 -2.63 -41.80 34.78
CA ILE A 4 -2.63 -40.56 35.59
C ILE A 4 -1.57 -40.48 36.69
N LYS A 5 -0.55 -39.63 36.47
CA LYS A 5 0.17 -38.79 37.47
C LYS A 5 1.51 -38.31 36.89
N TYR A 6 1.52 -37.39 35.91
CA TYR A 6 2.52 -36.30 35.80
C TYR A 6 1.92 -35.11 35.01
N VAL A 7 0.61 -34.88 35.22
CA VAL A 7 -0.15 -33.65 34.95
C VAL A 7 0.31 -32.52 35.90
N PHE A 8 1.59 -32.45 36.27
CA PHE A 8 2.07 -31.48 37.26
C PHE A 8 3.43 -30.86 36.96
N THR A 9 4.11 -31.30 35.92
CA THR A 9 5.42 -30.74 35.53
C THR A 9 5.38 -29.94 34.23
N LEU A 10 4.32 -30.09 33.42
CA LEU A 10 4.10 -29.27 32.22
C LEU A 10 3.14 -28.09 32.46
N ALA A 11 2.63 -27.95 33.69
CA ALA A 11 1.63 -26.95 34.06
C ALA A 11 2.19 -25.76 34.86
N ILE A 12 3.51 -25.67 35.13
CA ILE A 12 4.10 -24.65 36.03
C ILE A 12 5.45 -24.10 35.53
N LEU A 13 5.75 -24.06 34.23
CA LEU A 13 6.94 -23.31 33.78
C LEU A 13 6.83 -22.60 32.42
N ILE A 14 5.61 -22.32 31.97
CA ILE A 14 5.32 -21.26 30.99
C ILE A 14 4.27 -20.31 31.61
N MET A 15 4.50 -19.98 32.88
CA MET A 15 3.92 -18.80 33.53
C MET A 15 5.10 -17.90 33.84
N PHE A 16 5.50 -17.12 32.84
CA PHE A 16 5.55 -15.66 32.88
C PHE A 16 5.56 -15.23 31.40
N SER A 17 4.41 -15.46 30.75
CA SER A 17 3.97 -14.58 29.68
C SER A 17 4.13 -13.16 30.19
N SER A 18 4.86 -12.34 29.45
CA SER A 18 4.80 -10.90 29.59
C SER A 18 3.33 -10.51 29.47
N CYS A 19 2.68 -10.19 30.59
CA CYS A 19 1.50 -9.36 30.56
C CYS A 19 2.04 -7.93 30.51
N GLU A 20 2.37 -7.47 29.32
CA GLU A 20 1.96 -6.10 29.01
C GLU A 20 0.46 -6.17 28.74
N ASN A 21 -0.30 -5.36 29.46
CA ASN A 21 -1.70 -5.15 29.17
C ASN A 21 -1.73 -4.38 27.85
N ASP A 22 -1.78 -5.12 26.76
CA ASP A 22 -2.07 -4.61 25.43
C ASP A 22 -3.58 -4.31 25.35
N ASN A 23 -4.02 -3.39 26.21
CA ASN A 23 -5.34 -2.81 26.12
C ASN A 23 -5.14 -1.50 25.38
N ASN A 24 -5.57 -1.42 24.11
CA ASN A 24 -5.71 -0.18 23.31
C ASN A 24 -6.73 0.82 23.90
N ILE A 25 -7.03 0.68 25.19
CA ILE A 25 -7.64 1.68 26.04
C ILE A 25 -6.49 2.16 26.93
N PRO A 26 -6.00 3.40 26.80
CA PRO A 26 -5.04 3.97 27.75
C PRO A 26 -5.66 3.98 29.16
N LEU A 27 -5.54 2.86 29.86
CA LEU A 27 -6.27 2.59 31.11
C LEU A 27 -5.50 3.10 32.33
N ASN A 28 -4.29 3.66 32.15
CA ASN A 28 -3.54 4.26 33.26
C ASN A 28 -2.28 5.04 32.84
N GLU A 29 -2.40 6.06 32.01
CA GLU A 29 -1.39 7.12 32.05
C GLU A 29 -1.68 8.05 33.23
N SER A 30 -1.18 7.66 34.41
CA SER A 30 -1.01 8.59 35.52
C SER A 30 0.30 9.34 35.31
N SER A 31 0.29 10.67 35.43
CA SER A 31 1.51 11.47 35.52
C SER A 31 2.43 10.95 36.63
N GLU A 32 3.73 11.28 36.59
CA GLU A 32 4.70 10.94 37.67
C GLU A 32 4.25 11.37 39.09
N ALA A 33 3.22 12.22 39.19
CA ALA A 33 2.61 12.69 40.43
C ALA A 33 1.32 11.94 40.86
N GLY A 34 0.84 10.96 40.08
CA GLY A 34 -0.40 10.22 40.37
C GLY A 34 -1.70 10.94 39.98
N ASP A 35 -1.61 12.07 39.26
CA ASP A 35 -2.77 12.74 38.65
C ASP A 35 -3.06 12.14 37.26
N THR A 36 -4.34 11.93 36.94
CA THR A 36 -4.84 11.44 35.64
C THR A 36 -4.47 12.39 34.51
N ASN A 37 -3.89 11.90 33.40
CA ASN A 37 -3.54 12.70 32.22
C ASN A 37 -4.75 13.59 31.80
N PRO A 38 -4.65 14.93 31.84
CA PRO A 38 -5.73 15.84 31.43
C PRO A 38 -6.20 15.63 29.99
N PHE A 39 -5.32 15.17 29.09
CA PHE A 39 -5.65 14.84 27.70
C PHE A 39 -6.69 13.72 27.62
N LEU A 40 -6.46 12.60 28.33
CA LEU A 40 -7.35 11.44 28.33
C LEU A 40 -8.75 11.75 28.91
N GLN A 41 -8.88 12.76 29.75
CA GLN A 41 -10.18 13.17 30.29
C GLN A 41 -11.13 13.71 29.20
N ASN A 42 -10.60 14.12 28.04
CA ASN A 42 -11.42 14.60 26.93
C ASN A 42 -12.20 13.48 26.23
N PHE A 43 -11.79 12.21 26.39
CA PHE A 43 -12.40 11.07 25.69
C PHE A 43 -13.73 10.61 26.32
N GLY A 44 -14.02 11.04 27.54
CA GLY A 44 -15.27 10.71 28.24
C GLY A 44 -15.26 9.31 28.87
N SER A 45 -16.46 8.76 29.11
CA SER A 45 -16.60 7.46 29.77
C SER A 45 -16.50 6.30 28.78
N ALA A 46 -16.20 5.10 29.28
CA ALA A 46 -16.27 3.88 28.48
C ALA A 46 -17.72 3.56 28.06
N ILE A 47 -17.89 3.18 26.80
CA ILE A 47 -19.15 2.77 26.17
C ILE A 47 -18.95 1.44 25.40
N GLN A 48 -20.05 0.83 24.97
CA GLN A 48 -20.03 -0.29 24.03
C GLN A 48 -20.45 0.23 22.66
N ALA A 49 -19.68 -0.07 21.63
CA ALA A 49 -19.96 0.33 20.25
C ALA A 49 -19.74 -0.85 19.28
N ARG A 50 -20.48 -0.85 18.17
CA ARG A 50 -20.30 -1.80 17.06
C ARG A 50 -19.52 -1.13 15.94
N PHE A 51 -18.62 -1.87 15.32
CA PHE A 51 -17.79 -1.42 14.21
C PHE A 51 -17.95 -2.37 13.02
N LEU A 52 -17.97 -1.80 11.82
CA LEU A 52 -17.87 -2.50 10.55
C LEU A 52 -16.86 -1.71 9.71
N GLY A 53 -15.96 -2.35 8.99
CA GLY A 53 -15.06 -1.60 8.14
C GLY A 53 -14.47 -2.39 7.01
N THR A 54 -13.68 -1.70 6.21
CA THR A 54 -12.92 -2.28 5.11
C THR A 54 -11.46 -1.89 5.19
N VAL A 55 -10.59 -2.79 4.72
CA VAL A 55 -9.16 -2.56 4.55
C VAL A 55 -8.81 -2.71 3.09
N VAL A 56 -8.04 -1.74 2.58
CA VAL A 56 -7.58 -1.69 1.18
C VAL A 56 -6.09 -1.36 1.11
N ASN A 57 -5.46 -1.61 -0.02
CA ASN A 57 -4.12 -1.11 -0.35
C ASN A 57 -4.16 0.28 -1.01
N GLU A 58 -3.00 0.75 -1.50
CA GLU A 58 -2.80 2.07 -2.11
C GLU A 58 -3.58 2.24 -3.44
N GLU A 59 -3.86 1.14 -4.13
CA GLU A 59 -4.64 1.03 -5.37
C GLU A 59 -6.15 0.98 -5.11
N ASN A 60 -6.58 0.88 -3.85
CA ASN A 60 -7.95 0.65 -3.36
C ASN A 60 -8.48 -0.79 -3.56
N ASN A 61 -7.63 -1.78 -3.84
CA ASN A 61 -8.05 -3.17 -3.85
C ASN A 61 -8.18 -3.70 -2.41
N PRO A 62 -9.16 -4.58 -2.14
CA PRO A 62 -9.41 -5.10 -0.79
C PRO A 62 -8.30 -6.03 -0.31
N ILE A 63 -7.91 -5.94 0.96
CA ILE A 63 -6.90 -6.83 1.54
C ILE A 63 -7.56 -7.85 2.48
N ALA A 64 -7.45 -9.14 2.14
CA ALA A 64 -7.93 -10.25 2.95
C ALA A 64 -6.95 -10.63 4.08
N GLY A 65 -7.48 -11.20 5.16
CA GLY A 65 -6.66 -11.74 6.25
C GLY A 65 -5.98 -10.69 7.14
N VAL A 66 -6.39 -9.42 7.07
CA VAL A 66 -5.88 -8.34 7.93
C VAL A 66 -6.42 -8.49 9.33
N THR A 67 -5.55 -8.48 10.33
CA THR A 67 -5.96 -8.52 11.74
C THR A 67 -6.38 -7.13 12.21
N ILE A 68 -7.62 -7.00 12.65
CA ILE A 68 -8.17 -5.77 13.21
C ILE A 68 -8.23 -5.87 14.73
N ASN A 69 -7.78 -4.83 15.43
CA ASN A 69 -7.87 -4.70 16.88
C ASN A 69 -8.63 -3.41 17.27
N ILE A 70 -9.67 -3.58 18.09
CA ILE A 70 -10.36 -2.47 18.78
C ILE A 70 -10.45 -2.79 20.28
N GLY A 71 -9.58 -2.15 21.06
CA GLY A 71 -9.50 -2.36 22.50
C GLY A 71 -8.96 -3.76 22.86
N SER A 72 -9.88 -4.70 23.09
CA SER A 72 -9.54 -6.11 23.39
C SER A 72 -10.27 -7.09 22.46
N GLN A 73 -10.95 -6.57 21.44
CA GLN A 73 -11.67 -7.34 20.45
C GLN A 73 -10.83 -7.40 19.18
N PHE A 74 -10.91 -8.55 18.51
CA PHE A 74 -10.20 -8.81 17.28
C PHE A 74 -11.15 -9.31 16.22
N ALA A 75 -10.88 -8.97 14.96
CA ALA A 75 -11.51 -9.52 13.78
C ALA A 75 -10.45 -9.73 12.69
N VAL A 76 -10.80 -10.49 11.66
CA VAL A 76 -9.97 -10.68 10.47
C VAL A 76 -10.81 -10.24 9.27
N THR A 77 -10.20 -9.58 8.29
CA THR A 77 -10.89 -9.21 7.06
C THR A 77 -11.17 -10.43 6.17
N ASP A 78 -12.32 -10.43 5.52
CA ASP A 78 -12.66 -11.39 4.46
C ASP A 78 -12.05 -11.00 3.11
N ALA A 79 -12.35 -11.76 2.05
CA ALA A 79 -11.89 -11.51 0.67
C ALA A 79 -12.31 -10.15 0.09
N ASN A 80 -13.32 -9.47 0.66
CA ASN A 80 -13.68 -8.11 0.27
C ASN A 80 -12.99 -7.05 1.14
N GLY A 81 -11.99 -7.45 1.93
CA GLY A 81 -11.32 -6.61 2.89
C GLY A 81 -12.22 -6.19 4.05
N ALA A 82 -13.41 -6.80 4.22
CA ALA A 82 -14.41 -6.37 5.18
C ALA A 82 -14.26 -7.07 6.53
N PHE A 83 -14.50 -6.35 7.62
CA PHE A 83 -14.50 -6.89 8.98
C PHE A 83 -15.69 -6.39 9.79
N SER A 84 -16.08 -7.14 10.84
CA SER A 84 -17.06 -6.72 11.82
C SER A 84 -16.60 -6.99 13.25
N ILE A 85 -16.80 -6.01 14.12
CA ILE A 85 -16.66 -6.15 15.58
C ILE A 85 -18.00 -5.74 16.21
N PRO A 86 -18.89 -6.71 16.53
CA PRO A 86 -20.24 -6.45 17.03
C PRO A 86 -20.31 -5.63 18.30
N GLN A 87 -19.27 -5.72 19.13
CA GLN A 87 -19.25 -5.08 20.44
C GLN A 87 -17.80 -4.89 20.94
N ALA A 88 -17.30 -3.66 20.88
CA ALA A 88 -16.04 -3.26 21.51
C ALA A 88 -16.25 -2.25 22.64
N THR A 89 -15.36 -2.30 23.64
CA THR A 89 -15.33 -1.30 24.72
C THR A 89 -14.40 -0.17 24.31
N VAL A 90 -14.94 1.02 24.15
CA VAL A 90 -14.22 2.23 23.66
C VAL A 90 -14.62 3.45 24.48
N TYR A 91 -13.98 4.59 24.27
CA TYR A 91 -14.39 5.84 24.92
C TYR A 91 -15.50 6.54 24.14
N GLN A 92 -16.32 7.32 24.85
CA GLN A 92 -17.45 8.05 24.27
C GLN A 92 -17.05 9.01 23.14
N LYS A 93 -15.84 9.57 23.19
CA LYS A 93 -15.32 10.52 22.20
C LYS A 93 -14.04 10.02 21.50
N PHE A 94 -13.71 8.74 21.63
CA PHE A 94 -12.49 8.19 21.03
C PHE A 94 -12.54 6.66 20.94
N ALA A 95 -12.30 6.12 19.75
CA ALA A 95 -12.01 4.71 19.51
C ALA A 95 -10.85 4.61 18.54
N ASN A 96 -9.81 3.86 18.91
CA ASN A 96 -8.70 3.49 18.03
C ASN A 96 -8.97 2.11 17.42
N ILE A 97 -8.86 2.01 16.10
CA ILE A 97 -8.99 0.79 15.30
C ILE A 97 -7.64 0.56 14.63
N LYS A 98 -6.93 -0.50 15.02
CA LYS A 98 -5.63 -0.86 14.44
C LYS A 98 -5.78 -2.02 13.46
N ALA A 99 -5.05 -1.99 12.36
CA ALA A 99 -5.02 -3.01 11.31
C ALA A 99 -3.58 -3.44 11.06
N THR A 100 -3.33 -4.75 11.10
CA THR A 100 -2.00 -5.35 10.97
C THR A 100 -2.03 -6.51 9.98
N LYS A 101 -1.09 -6.52 9.04
CA LYS A 101 -0.86 -7.57 8.04
C LYS A 101 0.62 -7.57 7.68
N SER A 102 1.21 -8.76 7.53
CA SER A 102 2.59 -8.89 7.03
C SER A 102 2.71 -8.29 5.63
N GLY A 103 3.86 -7.67 5.32
CA GLY A 103 4.07 -6.98 4.03
C GLY A 103 3.56 -5.53 4.01
N PHE A 104 2.87 -5.07 5.06
CA PHE A 104 2.34 -3.72 5.15
C PHE A 104 2.79 -2.99 6.43
N ILE A 105 2.84 -1.66 6.36
CA ILE A 105 2.92 -0.80 7.54
C ILE A 105 1.61 -0.91 8.31
N ASP A 106 1.70 -1.02 9.64
CA ASP A 106 0.52 -1.06 10.52
C ASP A 106 -0.37 0.17 10.27
N GLY A 107 -1.63 -0.07 9.89
CA GLY A 107 -2.62 0.97 9.66
C GLY A 107 -3.47 1.22 10.88
N SER A 108 -4.04 2.42 11.01
CA SER A 108 -5.03 2.67 12.07
C SER A 108 -6.03 3.76 11.72
N ARG A 109 -7.17 3.79 12.42
CA ARG A 109 -8.15 4.87 12.38
C ARG A 109 -8.67 5.20 13.76
N SER A 110 -8.86 6.48 14.00
CA SER A 110 -9.44 6.99 15.24
C SER A 110 -10.74 7.74 14.94
N ILE A 111 -11.83 7.36 15.61
CA ILE A 111 -13.15 7.97 15.39
C ILE A 111 -13.84 8.35 16.71
N VAL A 112 -14.85 9.21 16.62
CA VAL A 112 -15.80 9.48 17.71
C VAL A 112 -16.99 8.53 17.56
N PRO A 113 -17.17 7.52 18.45
CA PRO A 113 -18.24 6.55 18.25
C PRO A 113 -19.63 7.18 18.39
N SER A 114 -20.51 6.85 17.46
CA SER A 114 -21.91 7.22 17.43
C SER A 114 -22.82 6.01 17.73
N THR A 115 -24.14 6.24 17.77
CA THR A 115 -25.11 5.16 17.97
C THR A 115 -25.25 4.29 16.73
N GLY A 116 -25.42 2.98 16.91
CA GLY A 116 -25.59 2.05 15.81
C GLY A 116 -24.26 1.41 15.42
N VAL A 117 -23.99 1.33 14.12
CA VAL A 117 -22.75 0.79 13.57
C VAL A 117 -21.86 1.94 13.15
N ASN A 118 -20.62 1.92 13.62
CA ASN A 118 -19.59 2.87 13.22
C ASN A 118 -18.81 2.28 12.06
N GLN A 119 -18.78 2.99 10.94
CA GLN A 119 -18.10 2.51 9.74
C GLN A 119 -16.69 3.10 9.65
N VAL A 120 -15.75 2.30 9.17
CA VAL A 120 -14.35 2.73 9.01
C VAL A 120 -13.75 2.14 7.73
N LYS A 121 -12.91 2.92 7.06
CA LYS A 121 -12.07 2.46 5.95
C LYS A 121 -10.62 2.71 6.34
N ILE A 122 -9.76 1.71 6.20
CA ILE A 122 -8.33 1.79 6.49
C ILE A 122 -7.56 1.46 5.21
N MET A 123 -6.56 2.26 4.86
CA MET A 123 -5.59 1.90 3.81
C MET A 123 -4.32 1.41 4.50
N LEU A 124 -3.78 0.29 4.04
CA LEU A 124 -2.46 -0.17 4.41
C LEU A 124 -1.46 0.26 3.34
N LEU A 125 -0.26 0.65 3.77
CA LEU A 125 0.84 1.05 2.89
C LEU A 125 1.81 -0.13 2.78
N SER A 126 2.28 -0.45 1.58
CA SER A 126 3.20 -1.57 1.37
C SER A 126 4.55 -1.32 2.07
N LEU A 127 5.27 -2.40 2.39
CA LEU A 127 6.64 -2.36 2.93
C LEU A 127 7.72 -2.41 1.83
N ASP A 128 7.41 -1.88 0.64
CA ASP A 128 8.36 -1.88 -0.48
C ASP A 128 9.60 -1.07 -0.13
N SER A 129 10.76 -1.75 -0.15
CA SER A 129 12.03 -1.14 0.18
C SER A 129 12.45 -0.19 -0.93
N VAL A 130 12.74 1.06 -0.57
CA VAL A 130 13.31 2.06 -1.49
C VAL A 130 14.84 2.01 -1.52
N ALA A 131 15.47 1.36 -0.54
CA ALA A 131 16.90 1.09 -0.50
C ALA A 131 17.26 0.08 0.60
N THR A 132 18.30 -0.72 0.37
CA THR A 132 18.96 -1.51 1.43
C THR A 132 20.28 -0.87 1.82
N ILE A 133 20.48 -0.64 3.12
CA ILE A 133 21.72 -0.07 3.69
C ILE A 133 22.35 -1.05 4.68
N THR A 134 23.62 -0.83 5.03
CA THR A 134 24.27 -1.59 6.10
C THR A 134 24.44 -0.72 7.34
N ALA A 135 24.07 -1.25 8.51
CA ALA A 135 24.29 -0.57 9.79
C ALA A 135 25.78 -0.21 9.99
N GLY A 136 26.04 0.94 10.64
CA GLY A 136 27.39 1.43 10.94
C GLY A 136 27.90 2.55 10.02
N GLN A 137 27.10 3.01 9.07
CA GLN A 137 27.38 4.20 8.25
C GLN A 137 26.15 5.09 8.17
N ALA A 138 26.34 6.40 8.27
CA ALA A 138 25.28 7.35 7.95
C ALA A 138 24.98 7.29 6.45
N PHE A 139 23.70 7.44 6.09
CA PHE A 139 23.23 7.30 4.72
C PHE A 139 22.26 8.44 4.40
N THR A 140 22.26 8.91 3.16
CA THR A 140 21.28 9.91 2.70
C THR A 140 20.58 9.34 1.48
N LEU A 141 19.26 9.24 1.59
CA LEU A 141 18.38 8.79 0.52
C LEU A 141 17.56 9.97 0.02
N GLY A 142 17.42 10.09 -1.29
CA GLY A 142 16.51 11.02 -1.95
C GLY A 142 15.64 10.25 -2.95
N LEU A 143 14.34 10.49 -2.90
CA LEU A 143 13.36 9.92 -3.83
C LEU A 143 13.12 10.90 -4.99
N THR A 144 12.55 10.38 -6.08
CA THR A 144 12.26 11.15 -7.30
C THR A 144 11.20 12.24 -7.10
N ASP A 145 10.33 12.07 -6.10
CA ASP A 145 9.32 13.05 -5.69
C ASP A 145 9.92 14.24 -4.91
N GLY A 146 11.21 14.18 -4.56
CA GLY A 146 11.93 15.19 -3.79
C GLY A 146 11.95 14.95 -2.28
N THR A 147 11.36 13.86 -1.79
CA THR A 147 11.49 13.42 -0.39
C THR A 147 12.94 13.00 -0.10
N GLU A 148 13.47 13.36 1.06
CA GLU A 148 14.83 12.99 1.47
C GLU A 148 14.87 12.54 2.93
N VAL A 149 15.67 11.51 3.22
CA VAL A 149 15.93 11.03 4.58
C VAL A 149 17.44 10.86 4.79
N GLU A 150 17.97 11.52 5.80
CA GLU A 150 19.35 11.34 6.28
C GLU A 150 19.33 10.45 7.52
N LEU A 151 19.80 9.21 7.37
CA LEU A 151 19.82 8.18 8.39
C LEU A 151 21.13 8.21 9.21
N PRO A 152 21.06 7.94 10.52
CA PRO A 152 22.24 7.83 11.38
C PRO A 152 22.97 6.50 11.17
N GLU A 153 24.12 6.32 11.82
CA GLU A 153 24.93 5.11 11.70
C GLU A 153 24.49 3.95 12.62
N SER A 154 23.64 4.21 13.61
CA SER A 154 23.31 3.24 14.67
C SER A 154 21.81 3.06 14.85
N PHE A 155 21.40 1.80 14.91
CA PHE A 155 20.01 1.37 15.01
C PHE A 155 19.82 0.39 16.15
N ILE A 156 18.59 0.28 16.63
CA ILE A 156 18.15 -0.71 17.61
C ILE A 156 17.03 -1.56 17.01
N ASN A 157 16.92 -2.81 17.45
CA ASN A 157 15.76 -3.63 17.13
C ASN A 157 14.57 -3.31 18.05
N GLN A 158 13.42 -3.88 17.75
CA GLN A 158 12.19 -3.83 18.56
C GLN A 158 12.35 -4.19 20.06
N PHE A 159 13.44 -4.85 20.46
CA PHE A 159 13.74 -5.16 21.87
C PHE A 159 14.70 -4.16 22.55
N GLY A 160 15.06 -3.09 21.84
CA GLY A 160 16.01 -2.06 22.30
C GLY A 160 17.48 -2.50 22.26
N GLY A 161 17.79 -3.64 21.65
CA GLY A 161 19.17 -4.11 21.45
C GLY A 161 19.82 -3.45 20.23
N PRO A 162 21.13 -3.19 20.23
CA PRO A 162 21.80 -2.64 19.05
C PRO A 162 21.71 -3.61 17.87
N TYR A 163 21.40 -3.08 16.69
CA TYR A 163 21.32 -3.85 15.45
C TYR A 163 22.58 -3.68 14.61
N GLN A 164 22.98 -4.76 13.93
CA GLN A 164 24.06 -4.83 12.95
C GLN A 164 23.61 -5.76 11.83
N GLY A 165 23.83 -5.39 10.57
CA GLY A 165 23.35 -6.15 9.42
C GLY A 165 22.84 -5.22 8.34
N ASN A 166 22.23 -5.81 7.31
CA ASN A 166 21.50 -5.05 6.30
C ASN A 166 20.16 -4.56 6.87
N ILE A 167 19.72 -3.41 6.37
CA ILE A 167 18.51 -2.71 6.77
C ILE A 167 17.79 -2.31 5.49
N ASP A 168 16.58 -2.81 5.31
CA ASP A 168 15.66 -2.31 4.30
C ASP A 168 15.01 -1.03 4.80
N VAL A 169 15.04 -0.01 3.96
CA VAL A 169 14.53 1.33 4.23
C VAL A 169 13.28 1.50 3.39
N ILE A 170 12.15 1.67 4.06
CA ILE A 170 10.86 1.94 3.45
C ILE A 170 10.52 3.40 3.74
N ILE A 171 10.10 4.15 2.73
CA ILE A 171 9.70 5.55 2.88
C ILE A 171 8.36 5.75 2.18
N LYS A 172 7.35 6.19 2.94
CA LYS A 172 6.06 6.61 2.39
C LYS A 172 5.89 8.09 2.67
N HIS A 173 5.94 8.91 1.62
CA HIS A 173 5.58 10.32 1.68
C HIS A 173 4.10 10.46 1.36
N LEU A 174 3.31 10.91 2.33
CA LEU A 174 1.89 11.12 2.13
C LEU A 174 1.68 12.61 1.83
N SER A 175 1.54 12.89 0.53
CA SER A 175 1.40 14.25 0.00
C SER A 175 -0.02 14.76 0.17
N VAL A 176 -0.15 16.03 0.55
CA VAL A 176 -1.45 16.72 0.64
C VAL A 176 -2.14 16.93 -0.71
N ASP A 177 -1.42 16.71 -1.81
CA ASP A 177 -1.98 16.76 -3.16
C ASP A 177 -2.53 15.39 -3.61
N ASP A 178 -2.29 14.32 -2.85
CA ASP A 178 -2.85 13.00 -3.10
C ASP A 178 -4.32 12.94 -2.63
N ALA A 179 -5.22 12.50 -3.51
CA ALA A 179 -6.63 12.31 -3.19
C ALA A 179 -6.86 11.21 -2.14
N ASN A 180 -5.94 10.26 -2.02
CA ASN A 180 -5.97 9.16 -1.07
C ASN A 180 -5.24 9.47 0.25
N MET A 181 -4.62 10.65 0.40
CA MET A 181 -3.93 11.10 1.62
C MET A 181 -4.75 10.82 2.90
N LYS A 182 -6.05 11.14 2.85
CA LYS A 182 -6.99 10.92 3.96
C LYS A 182 -7.15 9.45 4.35
N TYR A 183 -6.93 8.53 3.42
CA TYR A 183 -6.97 7.08 3.62
C TYR A 183 -5.61 6.50 4.02
N GLN A 184 -4.50 7.12 3.61
CA GLN A 184 -3.15 6.69 3.97
C GLN A 184 -2.77 7.05 5.43
N MET A 185 -3.19 8.23 5.91
CA MET A 185 -2.78 8.73 7.23
C MET A 185 -3.26 7.82 8.38
N PRO A 186 -2.49 7.60 9.45
CA PRO A 186 -2.93 6.82 10.60
C PRO A 186 -3.86 7.62 11.53
N GLY A 187 -4.67 6.90 12.30
CA GLY A 187 -5.56 7.46 13.31
C GLY A 187 -6.53 8.50 12.74
N THR A 188 -6.45 9.72 13.27
CA THR A 188 -7.11 10.92 12.76
C THR A 188 -6.23 12.11 13.14
N LEU A 189 -6.53 13.31 12.68
CA LEU A 189 -5.80 14.53 13.02
C LEU A 189 -6.11 15.01 14.46
N LEU A 190 -6.14 14.10 15.42
CA LEU A 190 -6.34 14.31 16.85
C LEU A 190 -5.00 14.23 17.57
N ALA A 191 -4.68 15.22 18.39
CA ALA A 191 -3.36 15.31 18.99
C ALA A 191 -3.31 15.82 20.43
N GLU A 192 -2.27 15.38 21.14
CA GLU A 192 -1.83 15.92 22.42
C GLU A 192 -0.64 16.86 22.20
N ASN A 193 -0.83 18.13 22.54
CA ASN A 193 0.23 19.13 22.40
C ASN A 193 1.25 19.05 23.56
N ALA A 194 2.35 19.81 23.50
CA ALA A 194 3.40 19.76 24.52
C ALA A 194 2.95 20.14 25.96
N GLU A 195 1.79 20.80 26.11
CA GLU A 195 1.17 21.11 27.39
C GLU A 195 0.12 20.07 27.86
N GLY A 196 -0.07 18.98 27.12
CA GLY A 196 -1.09 17.96 27.38
C GLY A 196 -2.51 18.39 27.01
N ALA A 197 -2.66 19.38 26.11
CA ALA A 197 -3.95 19.87 25.66
C ALA A 197 -4.41 19.15 24.39
N LEU A 198 -5.72 18.89 24.31
CA LEU A 198 -6.38 18.36 23.12
C LEU A 198 -6.31 19.36 21.97
N ARG A 199 -5.78 18.92 20.83
CA ARG A 199 -5.74 19.65 19.58
C ARG A 199 -6.33 18.83 18.44
N VAL A 200 -6.83 19.55 17.45
CA VAL A 200 -6.99 19.02 16.10
C VAL A 200 -5.93 19.62 15.20
N LEU A 201 -5.43 18.82 14.29
CA LEU A 201 -4.33 19.14 13.40
C LEU A 201 -4.84 19.48 11.99
N GLU A 202 -4.04 20.24 11.27
CA GLU A 202 -4.23 20.53 9.86
C GLU A 202 -2.86 20.35 9.17
N THR A 203 -2.76 19.28 8.38
CA THR A 203 -1.49 18.81 7.80
C THR A 203 -1.08 19.61 6.57
N VAL A 204 0.23 19.79 6.42
CA VAL A 204 0.88 20.24 5.17
C VAL A 204 1.71 19.13 4.51
N GLY A 205 1.74 17.93 5.09
CA GLY A 205 2.38 16.73 4.56
C GLY A 205 2.86 15.79 5.67
N MET A 206 2.89 14.50 5.39
CA MET A 206 3.36 13.47 6.33
C MET A 206 4.43 12.58 5.70
N ILE A 207 5.21 11.92 6.54
CA ILE A 207 6.14 10.88 6.13
C ILE A 207 6.11 9.72 7.12
N ALA A 208 6.10 8.49 6.62
CA ALA A 208 6.45 7.31 7.37
C ALA A 208 7.80 6.80 6.89
N VAL A 209 8.69 6.49 7.82
CA VAL A 209 9.96 5.84 7.52
C VAL A 209 9.99 4.57 8.33
N GLU A 210 10.02 3.43 7.66
CA GLU A 210 10.06 2.12 8.31
C GLU A 210 11.41 1.46 8.00
N LEU A 211 11.99 0.81 9.01
CA LEU A 211 13.23 0.07 8.86
C LEU A 211 13.00 -1.40 9.19
N ARG A 212 13.48 -2.30 8.34
CA ARG A 212 13.39 -3.76 8.55
C ARG A 212 14.78 -4.41 8.51
N GLY A 213 15.02 -5.32 9.44
CA GLY A 213 16.24 -6.14 9.46
C GLY A 213 16.14 -7.36 8.56
N GLU A 214 17.23 -8.13 8.44
CA GLU A 214 17.31 -9.32 7.57
C GLU A 214 16.29 -10.42 7.94
N ALA A 215 15.78 -10.45 9.17
CA ALA A 215 14.74 -11.39 9.59
C ALA A 215 13.34 -10.74 9.63
N GLY A 216 13.18 -9.57 9.01
CA GLY A 216 11.95 -8.80 8.98
C GLY A 216 11.64 -8.08 10.30
N GLU A 217 12.56 -8.05 11.27
CA GLU A 217 12.33 -7.35 12.53
C GLU A 217 12.29 -5.84 12.33
N GLU A 218 11.43 -5.15 13.10
CA GLU A 218 11.37 -3.69 13.09
C GLU A 218 12.61 -3.09 13.77
N LEU A 219 13.17 -2.07 13.12
CA LEU A 219 14.33 -1.33 13.60
C LEU A 219 13.98 0.15 13.82
N ASN A 220 14.66 0.77 14.77
CA ASN A 220 14.50 2.18 15.08
C ASN A 220 15.85 2.86 15.35
N ILE A 221 15.87 4.18 15.45
CA ILE A 221 17.07 4.99 15.69
C ILE A 221 17.65 4.69 17.07
N ALA A 222 18.97 4.49 17.16
CA ALA A 222 19.60 4.26 18.45
C ALA A 222 19.52 5.51 19.36
N PRO A 223 19.34 5.34 20.69
CA PRO A 223 19.21 6.46 21.61
C PRO A 223 20.35 7.48 21.53
N GLY A 224 20.00 8.76 21.38
CA GLY A 224 20.94 9.88 21.29
C GLY A 224 21.48 10.18 19.89
N GLN A 225 21.03 9.43 18.88
CA GLN A 225 21.17 9.77 17.47
C GLN A 225 19.88 10.46 16.97
N THR A 226 19.97 11.11 15.82
CA THR A 226 18.83 11.70 15.13
C THR A 226 18.93 11.41 13.64
N ALA A 227 17.79 11.28 12.98
CA ALA A 227 17.67 11.30 11.53
C ALA A 227 17.15 12.68 11.09
N LYS A 228 17.35 13.02 9.82
CA LYS A 228 16.77 14.22 9.22
C LYS A 228 15.80 13.83 8.13
N ILE A 229 14.55 14.26 8.24
CA ILE A 229 13.50 13.99 7.27
C ILE A 229 13.15 15.28 6.52
N LYS A 230 12.93 15.17 5.21
CA LYS A 230 12.54 16.28 4.35
C LYS A 230 11.45 15.85 3.38
N ILE A 231 10.38 16.63 3.31
CA ILE A 231 9.29 16.43 2.35
C ILE A 231 9.12 17.69 1.48
N PRO A 232 8.79 17.53 0.18
CA PRO A 232 8.46 18.67 -0.67
C PRO A 232 7.16 19.34 -0.19
N VAL A 233 7.07 20.66 -0.37
CA VAL A 233 5.84 21.40 -0.09
C VAL A 233 4.82 21.09 -1.19
N GLY A 234 3.65 20.56 -0.80
CA GLY A 234 2.55 20.30 -1.72
C GLY A 234 2.10 21.55 -2.47
N SER A 235 1.70 21.38 -3.72
CA SER A 235 1.25 22.46 -4.62
C SER A 235 -0.03 23.15 -4.14
N SER A 236 -0.85 22.46 -3.34
CA SER A 236 -2.01 23.04 -2.64
C SER A 236 -1.62 24.00 -1.51
N VAL A 237 -0.41 23.93 -0.97
CA VAL A 237 0.07 24.78 0.14
C VAL A 237 0.58 26.12 -0.39
N THR A 238 -0.31 27.13 -0.43
CA THR A 238 0.01 28.42 -1.08
C THR A 238 0.85 29.40 -0.25
N ASN A 239 0.97 29.21 1.07
CA ASN A 239 1.75 30.07 1.97
C ASN A 239 2.38 29.24 3.11
N PRO A 240 3.37 28.38 2.81
CA PRO A 240 3.99 27.54 3.82
C PRO A 240 4.65 28.39 4.92
N PRO A 241 4.44 28.05 6.21
CA PRO A 241 5.07 28.77 7.32
C PRO A 241 6.57 28.48 7.36
N VAL A 242 7.36 29.44 7.85
CA VAL A 242 8.83 29.25 8.01
C VAL A 242 9.15 28.21 9.09
N THR A 243 8.30 28.09 10.10
CA THR A 243 8.43 27.11 11.18
C THR A 243 7.04 26.56 11.47
N ILE A 244 6.93 25.25 11.67
CA ILE A 244 5.67 24.55 11.93
C ILE A 244 5.88 23.46 13.00
N PRO A 245 4.93 23.27 13.93
CA PRO A 245 4.98 22.15 14.86
C PRO A 245 5.11 20.81 14.14
N LEU A 246 5.90 19.92 14.73
CA LEU A 246 6.14 18.58 14.24
C LEU A 246 5.48 17.57 15.19
N TRP A 247 4.87 16.52 14.63
CA TRP A 247 4.08 15.56 15.38
C TRP A 247 4.49 14.14 15.02
N SER A 248 4.65 13.30 16.04
CA SER A 248 4.81 11.84 15.89
C SER A 248 3.48 11.15 16.16
N PHE A 249 3.19 10.04 15.49
CA PHE A 249 2.01 9.24 15.78
C PHE A 249 2.32 8.20 16.87
N ASP A 250 1.51 8.16 17.93
CA ASP A 250 1.59 7.14 18.98
C ASP A 250 0.72 5.94 18.55
N GLU A 251 1.34 4.92 17.95
CA GLU A 251 0.64 3.77 17.35
C GLU A 251 -0.13 2.91 18.35
N ASP A 252 0.38 2.82 19.59
CA ASP A 252 -0.27 2.09 20.67
C ASP A 252 -1.58 2.79 21.09
N ASN A 253 -1.54 4.13 21.17
CA ASN A 253 -2.66 4.91 21.70
C ASN A 253 -3.58 5.52 20.63
N GLY A 254 -3.14 5.62 19.38
CA GLY A 254 -3.94 6.06 18.23
C GLY A 254 -4.12 7.57 18.09
N TYR A 255 -3.19 8.39 18.60
CA TYR A 255 -3.23 9.86 18.48
C TYR A 255 -1.85 10.47 18.30
N TRP A 256 -1.80 11.68 17.75
CA TRP A 256 -0.55 12.40 17.48
C TRP A 256 0.00 13.08 18.74
N LYS A 257 1.33 13.16 18.88
CA LYS A 257 2.04 13.83 19.97
C LYS A 257 2.96 14.91 19.41
N GLU A 258 2.90 16.10 20.00
CA GLU A 258 3.79 17.20 19.59
C GLU A 258 5.24 16.90 19.97
N GLU A 259 6.11 16.86 18.97
CA GLU A 259 7.52 16.54 19.11
C GLU A 259 8.38 17.49 18.26
N GLY A 260 8.62 18.69 18.80
CA GLY A 260 9.54 19.64 18.19
C GLY A 260 8.91 20.46 17.06
N PHE A 261 9.75 20.91 16.12
CA PHE A 261 9.36 21.81 15.05
C PHE A 261 10.14 21.49 13.78
N GLY A 262 9.48 21.63 12.64
CA GLY A 262 10.12 21.66 11.33
C GLY A 262 10.35 23.09 10.83
N GLU A 263 11.30 23.23 9.91
CA GLU A 263 11.62 24.49 9.23
C GLU A 263 11.42 24.35 7.72
N LEU A 264 10.98 25.43 7.08
CA LEU A 264 10.93 25.53 5.62
C LEU A 264 12.33 25.87 5.09
N ASP A 265 12.92 24.99 4.30
CA ASP A 265 14.18 25.18 3.59
C ASP A 265 13.95 25.10 2.08
N GLY A 266 13.92 26.25 1.41
CA GLY A 266 13.55 26.33 0.00
C GLY A 266 12.09 25.94 -0.24
N ASP A 267 11.90 24.83 -0.92
CA ASP A 267 10.61 24.21 -1.27
C ASP A 267 10.34 22.91 -0.48
N LYS A 268 11.06 22.67 0.62
CA LYS A 268 10.90 21.50 1.47
C LYS A 268 10.67 21.85 2.94
N PHE A 269 9.85 21.08 3.63
CA PHE A 269 9.81 21.06 5.09
C PHE A 269 10.86 20.09 5.61
N VAL A 270 11.63 20.52 6.61
CA VAL A 270 12.79 19.81 7.13
C VAL A 270 12.66 19.67 8.65
N ALA A 271 12.93 18.47 9.18
CA ALA A 271 12.96 18.22 10.62
C ALA A 271 14.05 17.22 11.03
N GLU A 272 14.52 17.33 12.28
CA GLU A 272 15.34 16.32 12.94
C GLU A 272 14.45 15.47 13.86
N VAL A 273 14.51 14.14 13.71
CA VAL A 273 13.70 13.19 14.48
C VAL A 273 14.58 12.21 15.23
N SER A 274 14.11 11.76 16.40
CA SER A 274 14.89 10.87 17.28
C SER A 274 14.44 9.41 17.27
N HIS A 275 13.34 9.14 16.58
CA HIS A 275 12.77 7.82 16.35
C HIS A 275 11.99 7.84 15.03
N PHE A 276 11.68 6.66 14.53
CA PHE A 276 10.79 6.46 13.39
C PHE A 276 9.41 6.00 13.86
N SER A 277 8.41 6.61 13.20
CA SER A 277 6.97 6.44 13.28
C SER A 277 6.41 7.19 12.07
N PHE A 278 5.09 7.38 12.00
CA PHE A 278 4.54 8.46 11.19
C PHE A 278 4.91 9.82 11.79
N TRP A 279 5.36 10.73 10.93
CA TRP A 279 5.70 12.11 11.24
C TRP A 279 4.87 13.07 10.39
N ASN A 280 4.40 14.15 11.01
CA ASN A 280 3.50 15.11 10.38
C ASN A 280 3.89 16.55 10.72
N TRP A 281 3.82 17.44 9.73
CA TRP A 281 3.97 18.88 9.91
C TRP A 281 2.56 19.49 9.91
N ASP A 282 2.13 20.06 11.03
CA ASP A 282 0.75 20.55 11.17
C ASP A 282 0.61 21.89 11.88
N PHE A 283 -0.42 22.61 11.48
CA PHE A 283 -1.04 23.61 12.34
C PHE A 283 -1.89 22.93 13.42
N GLN A 284 -1.91 23.52 14.62
CA GLN A 284 -2.77 23.04 15.71
C GLN A 284 -3.86 24.05 16.04
N TYR A 285 -5.06 23.54 16.30
CA TYR A 285 -6.21 24.33 16.74
C TYR A 285 -6.83 23.73 18.01
N PRO A 286 -7.41 24.56 18.90
CA PRO A 286 -8.34 24.05 19.90
C PRO A 286 -9.49 23.30 19.20
N ALA A 287 -10.00 22.25 19.84
CA ALA A 287 -11.03 21.39 19.26
C ALA A 287 -12.39 21.59 19.93
N VAL A 288 -13.47 21.49 19.13
CA VAL A 288 -14.85 21.33 19.60
C VAL A 288 -15.49 20.12 18.91
N ASN A 289 -16.43 19.44 19.58
CA ASN A 289 -17.10 18.28 18.99
C ASN A 289 -18.35 18.69 18.24
N VAL A 290 -18.42 18.40 16.95
CA VAL A 290 -19.59 18.70 16.10
C VAL A 290 -20.17 17.41 15.56
N CYS A 291 -21.49 17.24 15.70
CA CYS A 291 -22.25 16.16 15.07
C CYS A 291 -23.06 16.71 13.91
N ILE A 292 -22.84 16.17 12.72
CA ILE A 292 -23.46 16.59 11.46
C ILE A 292 -24.47 15.53 11.05
N THR A 293 -25.74 15.92 10.92
CA THR A 293 -26.77 15.09 10.30
C THR A 293 -26.95 15.50 8.83
N LEU A 294 -26.79 14.56 7.91
CA LEU A 294 -27.07 14.76 6.49
C LEU A 294 -28.51 14.34 6.16
N GLU A 295 -29.23 15.18 5.43
CA GLU A 295 -30.57 14.90 4.93
C GLU A 295 -30.72 15.31 3.46
N ASP A 296 -31.59 14.63 2.72
CA ASP A 296 -31.97 15.04 1.36
C ASP A 296 -32.93 16.25 1.38
N ALA A 297 -33.24 16.80 0.20
CA ALA A 297 -34.17 17.92 0.06
C ALA A 297 -35.62 17.64 0.54
N ASN A 298 -35.96 16.37 0.82
CA ASN A 298 -37.25 15.95 1.35
C ASN A 298 -37.23 15.73 2.87
N GLY A 299 -36.07 15.90 3.53
CA GLY A 299 -35.87 15.67 4.96
C GLY A 299 -35.66 14.20 5.32
N ASN A 300 -35.31 13.34 4.35
CA ASN A 300 -34.89 11.98 4.66
C ASN A 300 -33.40 11.96 5.02
N VAL A 301 -33.03 11.31 6.12
CA VAL A 301 -31.63 11.18 6.53
C VAL A 301 -30.84 10.36 5.51
N LEU A 302 -29.55 10.67 5.37
CA LEU A 302 -28.63 10.04 4.43
C LEU A 302 -27.61 9.18 5.19
N PRO A 303 -27.87 7.88 5.42
CA PRO A 303 -26.95 6.97 6.09
C PRO A 303 -25.86 6.46 5.16
N ASN A 304 -24.76 5.97 5.75
CA ASN A 304 -23.58 5.41 5.09
C ASN A 304 -23.06 6.32 3.97
N THR A 305 -23.18 7.63 4.17
CA THR A 305 -22.81 8.67 3.21
C THR A 305 -21.49 9.26 3.66
N GLU A 306 -20.50 9.22 2.77
CA GLU A 306 -19.20 9.83 3.00
C GLU A 306 -19.34 11.34 3.14
N LEU A 307 -18.61 11.93 4.08
CA LEU A 307 -18.43 13.35 4.19
C LEU A 307 -16.97 13.68 4.46
N ASP A 308 -16.49 14.73 3.81
CA ASP A 308 -15.16 15.29 4.00
C ASP A 308 -15.30 16.70 4.59
N ILE A 309 -14.41 17.05 5.52
CA ILE A 309 -14.34 18.41 6.06
C ILE A 309 -12.90 18.94 6.04
N TYR A 310 -12.72 20.17 5.57
CA TYR A 310 -11.42 20.85 5.55
C TYR A 310 -11.56 22.35 5.82
N SER A 311 -10.53 22.97 6.37
CA SER A 311 -10.46 24.42 6.58
C SER A 311 -10.20 25.16 5.28
N SER A 312 -10.74 26.37 5.20
CA SER A 312 -10.54 27.26 4.05
C SER A 312 -9.08 27.75 3.88
N ALA A 313 -8.22 27.55 4.89
CA ALA A 313 -6.83 28.02 4.90
C ALA A 313 -5.90 27.22 3.98
N LEU A 314 -6.09 25.90 3.86
CA LEU A 314 -5.23 25.04 3.02
C LEU A 314 -5.96 24.34 1.87
N ASN A 315 -7.29 24.33 1.84
CA ASN A 315 -8.10 23.91 0.68
C ASN A 315 -7.82 22.48 0.15
N ALA A 316 -7.11 21.64 0.91
CA ALA A 316 -6.72 20.29 0.49
C ALA A 316 -6.75 19.26 1.64
N THR A 317 -6.43 19.64 2.87
CA THR A 317 -6.26 18.70 3.99
C THR A 317 -7.39 18.77 5.00
N GLY A 318 -7.88 17.60 5.39
CA GLY A 318 -9.11 17.47 6.16
C GLY A 318 -9.32 16.08 6.75
N THR A 319 -10.39 15.92 7.52
CA THR A 319 -10.85 14.60 7.98
C THR A 319 -12.08 14.17 7.19
N TYR A 320 -12.31 12.87 7.14
CA TYR A 320 -13.49 12.28 6.54
C TYR A 320 -14.24 11.43 7.57
N GLY A 321 -15.46 11.06 7.22
CA GLY A 321 -16.31 10.18 8.02
C GLY A 321 -17.44 9.59 7.19
N LEU A 322 -18.13 8.61 7.75
CA LEU A 322 -19.33 8.02 7.14
C LEU A 322 -20.49 8.16 8.11
N THR A 323 -21.60 8.71 7.63
CA THR A 323 -22.80 8.84 8.46
C THR A 323 -23.33 7.47 8.90
N ASN A 324 -23.79 7.38 10.14
CA ASN A 324 -24.44 6.19 10.68
C ASN A 324 -25.87 6.00 10.11
N ALA A 325 -26.58 4.99 10.59
CA ALA A 325 -27.96 4.70 10.17
C ALA A 325 -28.98 5.84 10.39
N ASN A 326 -28.67 6.83 11.24
CA ASN A 326 -29.47 8.03 11.45
C ASN A 326 -29.04 9.22 10.55
N GLY A 327 -28.09 9.00 9.64
CA GLY A 327 -27.48 10.04 8.82
C GLY A 327 -26.57 10.98 9.61
N GLU A 328 -26.12 10.58 10.80
CA GLU A 328 -25.28 11.39 11.68
C GLU A 328 -23.83 10.92 11.65
N GLU A 329 -22.89 11.86 11.58
CA GLU A 329 -21.47 11.63 11.83
C GLU A 329 -20.96 12.66 12.83
N CYS A 330 -20.14 12.23 13.78
CA CYS A 330 -19.60 13.10 14.83
C CYS A 330 -18.08 13.12 14.76
N GLY A 331 -17.50 14.30 14.96
CA GLY A 331 -16.05 14.46 14.95
C GLY A 331 -15.59 15.71 15.67
N LEU A 332 -14.29 15.79 15.89
CA LEU A 332 -13.64 16.98 16.42
C LEU A 332 -13.27 17.90 15.27
N VAL A 333 -13.55 19.19 15.44
CA VAL A 333 -13.29 20.22 14.44
C VAL A 333 -12.58 21.43 15.06
N PRO A 334 -11.85 22.23 14.28
CA PRO A 334 -11.21 23.45 14.78
C PRO A 334 -12.22 24.43 15.38
N GLN A 335 -11.96 24.89 16.60
CA GLN A 335 -12.77 25.88 17.30
C GLN A 335 -12.63 27.24 16.63
N ASP A 336 -13.75 27.96 16.53
CA ASP A 336 -13.86 29.32 16.00
C ASP A 336 -13.44 29.48 14.52
N GLU A 337 -13.35 28.40 13.76
CA GLU A 337 -12.99 28.39 12.33
C GLU A 337 -14.16 28.00 11.42
N GLU A 338 -14.21 28.59 10.21
CA GLU A 338 -15.12 28.17 9.14
C GLU A 338 -14.53 26.98 8.37
N ILE A 339 -15.38 25.96 8.15
CA ILE A 339 -14.97 24.67 7.58
C ILE A 339 -15.81 24.41 6.33
N THR A 340 -15.18 23.90 5.29
CA THR A 340 -15.87 23.42 4.10
C THR A 340 -16.23 21.96 4.28
N LEU A 341 -17.51 21.63 4.08
CA LEU A 341 -18.02 20.27 4.05
C LEU A 341 -18.26 19.86 2.62
N ILE A 342 -17.74 18.70 2.23
CA ILE A 342 -18.01 18.04 0.96
C ILE A 342 -18.73 16.71 1.20
N VAL A 343 -19.75 16.44 0.40
CA VAL A 343 -20.30 15.08 0.22
C VAL A 343 -19.90 14.66 -1.20
N PRO A 344 -18.88 13.80 -1.35
CA PRO A 344 -18.39 13.40 -2.66
C PRO A 344 -19.39 12.48 -3.36
N ASN A 345 -19.37 12.46 -4.70
CA ASN A 345 -20.15 11.53 -5.53
C ASN A 345 -21.65 11.46 -5.17
N TYR A 346 -22.26 12.57 -4.73
CA TYR A 346 -23.64 12.61 -4.26
C TYR A 346 -24.63 12.30 -5.39
N GLY A 347 -25.15 11.09 -5.36
CA GLY A 347 -26.05 10.50 -6.36
C GLY A 347 -25.33 10.04 -7.64
N CYS A 348 -24.41 10.83 -8.19
CA CYS A 348 -23.68 10.49 -9.41
C CYS A 348 -22.17 10.64 -9.19
N GLN A 349 -21.38 9.76 -9.82
CA GLN A 349 -19.92 9.83 -9.83
C GLN A 349 -19.43 11.20 -10.34
N GLY A 350 -18.44 11.77 -9.65
CA GLY A 350 -17.82 13.07 -9.96
C GLY A 350 -18.67 14.28 -9.58
N VAL A 351 -19.85 14.10 -8.96
CA VAL A 351 -20.71 15.21 -8.55
C VAL A 351 -20.66 15.39 -7.04
N ASN A 352 -19.98 16.45 -6.58
CA ASN A 352 -19.82 16.74 -5.17
C ASN A 352 -20.86 17.78 -4.72
N PHE A 353 -21.39 17.63 -3.52
CA PHE A 353 -22.06 18.72 -2.80
C PHE A 353 -21.06 19.41 -1.90
N THR A 354 -21.05 20.73 -1.88
CA THR A 354 -20.11 21.53 -1.08
C THR A 354 -20.85 22.65 -0.37
N THR A 355 -20.58 22.83 0.92
CA THR A 355 -21.10 23.94 1.74
C THR A 355 -20.09 24.37 2.79
N THR A 356 -20.32 25.52 3.43
CA THR A 356 -19.50 25.99 4.56
C THR A 356 -20.31 25.87 5.85
N ILE A 357 -19.65 25.41 6.92
CA ILE A 357 -20.19 25.28 8.28
C ILE A 357 -19.29 26.03 9.28
N GLY A 358 -19.80 26.28 10.49
CA GLY A 358 -19.09 27.06 11.50
C GLY A 358 -19.19 28.57 11.28
N PRO A 359 -18.40 29.38 12.01
CA PRO A 359 -17.48 28.96 13.07
C PRO A 359 -18.18 28.46 14.34
N PHE A 360 -17.58 27.47 15.00
CA PHE A 360 -18.14 26.84 16.21
C PHE A 360 -17.34 27.19 17.46
N ALA A 361 -17.97 27.83 18.43
CA ALA A 361 -17.32 28.22 19.69
C ALA A 361 -17.42 27.15 20.80
N ALA A 362 -18.25 26.13 20.62
CA ALA A 362 -18.51 25.05 21.57
C ALA A 362 -19.09 23.83 20.82
N ASP A 363 -19.21 22.69 21.51
CA ASP A 363 -19.85 21.48 20.96
C ASP A 363 -21.26 21.79 20.39
N GLU A 364 -21.54 21.35 19.17
CA GLU A 364 -22.79 21.67 18.45
C GLU A 364 -23.29 20.50 17.60
N ASN A 365 -24.61 20.42 17.44
CA ASN A 365 -25.25 19.46 16.52
C ASN A 365 -25.94 20.24 15.41
N ILE A 366 -25.62 19.93 14.17
CA ILE A 366 -26.14 20.63 12.99
C ILE A 366 -26.77 19.65 12.00
N THR A 367 -27.67 20.17 11.17
CA THR A 367 -28.29 19.41 10.08
C THR A 367 -28.01 20.11 8.76
N ILE A 368 -27.53 19.34 7.78
CA ILE A 368 -27.16 19.82 6.45
C ILE A 368 -28.05 19.14 5.41
N THR A 369 -28.82 19.96 4.70
CA THR A 369 -29.63 19.49 3.57
C THR A 369 -28.78 19.42 2.30
N VAL A 370 -28.55 18.20 1.81
CA VAL A 370 -27.79 17.88 0.60
C VAL A 370 -28.75 17.81 -0.59
N SER A 371 -28.47 18.57 -1.65
CA SER A 371 -29.34 18.60 -2.83
C SER A 371 -28.55 18.66 -4.12
N ASN A 372 -29.02 17.92 -5.12
CA ASN A 372 -28.47 17.86 -6.47
C ASN A 372 -29.62 17.60 -7.45
N SER A 373 -29.63 18.29 -8.59
CA SER A 373 -30.65 18.13 -9.64
C SER A 373 -30.60 16.80 -10.40
N THR A 374 -29.47 16.09 -10.37
CA THR A 374 -29.28 14.81 -11.11
C THR A 374 -29.39 13.57 -10.23
N ALA A 375 -29.30 13.75 -8.92
CA ALA A 375 -29.42 12.68 -7.93
C ALA A 375 -30.90 12.31 -7.73
N LEU A 376 -31.18 11.01 -7.73
CA LEU A 376 -32.46 10.44 -7.32
C LEU A 376 -32.30 9.74 -5.98
N THR A 377 -33.40 9.62 -5.24
CA THR A 377 -33.43 8.88 -3.98
C THR A 377 -34.43 7.73 -4.04
N THR A 378 -34.07 6.64 -3.37
CA THR A 378 -34.94 5.48 -3.15
C THR A 378 -34.83 5.00 -1.70
N ASN A 379 -35.95 4.55 -1.15
CA ASN A 379 -35.93 3.76 0.07
C ASN A 379 -35.57 2.32 -0.31
N PHE A 380 -34.34 1.94 -0.02
CA PHE A 380 -33.82 0.60 -0.24
C PHE A 380 -34.14 -0.29 0.95
N SER A 381 -34.83 -1.41 0.72
CA SER A 381 -35.19 -2.37 1.75
C SER A 381 -34.88 -3.81 1.36
N ALA A 382 -34.50 -4.60 2.36
CA ALA A 382 -34.28 -6.03 2.20
C ALA A 382 -34.36 -6.73 3.58
N THR A 383 -34.73 -8.01 3.57
CA THR A 383 -34.62 -8.91 4.72
C THR A 383 -33.61 -10.00 4.40
N PHE A 384 -32.60 -10.19 5.24
CA PHE A 384 -31.57 -11.20 5.07
C PHE A 384 -31.61 -12.21 6.21
N ASN A 385 -31.74 -13.48 5.86
CA ASN A 385 -31.71 -14.59 6.80
C ASN A 385 -30.51 -15.49 6.50
N ASN A 386 -30.04 -16.23 7.49
CA ASN A 386 -29.13 -17.34 7.27
C ASN A 386 -29.84 -18.51 6.57
N CYS A 387 -29.08 -19.54 6.19
CA CYS A 387 -29.61 -20.75 5.55
C CYS A 387 -30.68 -21.49 6.40
N SER A 388 -30.72 -21.24 7.72
CA SER A 388 -31.73 -21.81 8.62
C SER A 388 -33.03 -20.98 8.68
N GLY A 389 -33.10 -19.86 7.98
CA GLY A 389 -34.24 -18.94 7.99
C GLY A 389 -34.29 -18.02 9.21
N GLU A 390 -33.21 -17.91 9.97
CA GLU A 390 -33.07 -16.96 11.08
C GLU A 390 -32.42 -15.65 10.60
N PRO A 391 -32.78 -14.48 11.14
CA PRO A 391 -32.21 -13.20 10.68
C PRO A 391 -30.70 -13.12 10.91
N ILE A 392 -29.95 -12.61 9.92
CA ILE A 392 -28.51 -12.36 10.05
C ILE A 392 -28.25 -11.30 11.13
N THR A 393 -27.50 -11.65 12.18
CA THR A 393 -27.22 -10.72 13.29
C THR A 393 -25.94 -9.91 13.08
N ASP A 394 -25.00 -10.46 12.33
CA ASP A 394 -23.72 -9.85 12.01
C ASP A 394 -23.29 -10.18 10.59
N GLY A 395 -23.09 -9.15 9.79
CA GLY A 395 -22.90 -9.25 8.35
C GLY A 395 -23.02 -7.89 7.68
N TYR A 396 -22.83 -7.88 6.37
CA TYR A 396 -22.97 -6.69 5.54
C TYR A 396 -23.54 -7.05 4.17
N LEU A 397 -24.12 -6.06 3.50
CA LEU A 397 -24.46 -6.09 2.10
C LEU A 397 -23.34 -5.37 1.34
N ASN A 398 -22.67 -6.08 0.45
CA ASN A 398 -21.86 -5.45 -0.60
C ASN A 398 -22.81 -5.00 -1.71
N LEU A 399 -22.97 -3.69 -1.90
CA LEU A 399 -23.84 -3.11 -2.91
C LEU A 399 -22.99 -2.30 -3.90
N PHE A 400 -22.88 -2.77 -5.13
CA PHE A 400 -22.11 -2.12 -6.18
C PHE A 400 -23.02 -1.30 -7.11
N TYR A 401 -22.74 0.00 -7.21
CA TYR A 401 -23.34 0.91 -8.19
C TYR A 401 -22.44 2.14 -8.38
N ASN A 402 -22.60 2.89 -9.47
CA ASN A 402 -21.73 4.02 -9.81
C ASN A 402 -20.21 3.67 -9.83
N ASN A 403 -19.86 2.42 -10.14
CA ASN A 403 -18.50 1.87 -10.07
C ASN A 403 -17.85 1.93 -8.67
N ILE A 404 -18.66 1.90 -7.62
CA ILE A 404 -18.20 1.94 -6.23
C ILE A 404 -18.89 0.83 -5.44
N ASN A 405 -18.11 0.11 -4.63
CA ASN A 405 -18.64 -0.82 -3.63
C ASN A 405 -19.10 -0.05 -2.39
N HIS A 406 -20.36 -0.26 -2.00
CA HIS A 406 -20.94 0.29 -0.79
C HIS A 406 -21.21 -0.84 0.21
N PHE A 407 -20.54 -0.77 1.36
CA PHE A 407 -20.69 -1.73 2.44
C PHE A 407 -21.78 -1.25 3.39
N ILE A 408 -22.92 -1.96 3.42
CA ILE A 408 -24.06 -1.60 4.27
C ILE A 408 -24.19 -2.62 5.40
N PRO A 409 -24.11 -2.22 6.68
CA PRO A 409 -24.21 -3.16 7.79
C PRO A 409 -25.59 -3.81 7.87
N VAL A 410 -25.62 -5.12 8.07
CA VAL A 410 -26.85 -5.89 8.34
C VAL A 410 -26.99 -6.07 9.84
N THR A 411 -28.11 -5.56 10.39
CA THR A 411 -28.44 -5.70 11.81
C THR A 411 -29.81 -6.33 11.97
N ASN A 412 -29.88 -7.50 12.61
CA ASN A 412 -31.10 -8.30 12.78
C ASN A 412 -31.81 -8.63 11.45
N GLY A 413 -31.02 -8.84 10.40
CA GLY A 413 -31.47 -9.28 9.10
C GLY A 413 -32.32 -8.27 8.35
N ILE A 414 -32.27 -6.97 8.70
CA ILE A 414 -33.07 -5.94 8.02
C ILE A 414 -32.14 -4.83 7.55
N ILE A 415 -32.26 -4.49 6.26
CA ILE A 415 -31.78 -3.22 5.71
C ILE A 415 -33.01 -2.37 5.35
N SER A 416 -32.99 -1.11 5.76
CA SER A 416 -34.01 -0.13 5.42
C SER A 416 -33.40 1.26 5.47
N GLN A 417 -32.90 1.75 4.35
CA GLN A 417 -32.21 3.03 4.28
C GLN A 417 -32.44 3.79 2.98
N VAL A 418 -32.14 5.08 3.01
CA VAL A 418 -32.16 5.93 1.82
C VAL A 418 -30.87 5.69 1.04
N ILE A 419 -30.99 5.47 -0.27
CA ILE A 419 -29.86 5.43 -1.19
C ILE A 419 -30.04 6.53 -2.23
N THR A 420 -28.95 7.24 -2.50
CA THR A 420 -28.86 8.21 -3.59
C THR A 420 -28.17 7.58 -4.78
N TYR A 421 -28.77 7.67 -5.96
CA TYR A 421 -28.24 7.06 -7.19
C TYR A 421 -28.45 7.98 -8.40
N CYS A 422 -27.79 7.66 -9.50
CA CYS A 422 -27.73 8.54 -10.65
C CYS A 422 -28.94 8.32 -11.56
N SER A 423 -29.58 9.40 -12.02
CA SER A 423 -30.73 9.25 -12.94
C SER A 423 -30.39 8.61 -14.29
N SER A 424 -29.11 8.65 -14.71
CA SER A 424 -28.61 8.03 -15.94
C SER A 424 -28.15 6.59 -15.77
N ASP A 425 -27.89 6.14 -14.55
CA ASP A 425 -27.45 4.79 -14.24
C ASP A 425 -28.19 4.29 -13.00
N THR A 426 -29.11 3.35 -13.24
CA THR A 426 -29.93 2.77 -12.19
C THR A 426 -29.52 1.36 -11.85
N ALA A 427 -28.55 0.75 -12.54
CA ALA A 427 -28.18 -0.63 -12.31
C ALA A 427 -27.44 -0.78 -10.98
N PHE A 428 -27.62 -1.93 -10.33
CA PHE A 428 -26.82 -2.33 -9.18
C PHE A 428 -26.64 -3.85 -9.15
N THR A 429 -25.58 -4.30 -8.50
CA THR A 429 -25.43 -5.68 -8.03
C THR A 429 -25.28 -5.67 -6.51
N ALA A 430 -25.75 -6.73 -5.86
CA ALA A 430 -25.76 -6.82 -4.41
C ALA A 430 -25.49 -8.25 -3.95
N GLN A 431 -24.68 -8.41 -2.91
CA GLN A 431 -24.41 -9.70 -2.28
C GLN A 431 -24.34 -9.52 -0.77
N VAL A 432 -25.03 -10.37 -0.01
CA VAL A 432 -24.97 -10.33 1.46
C VAL A 432 -23.94 -11.31 1.97
N PHE A 433 -23.21 -10.91 3.01
CA PHE A 433 -22.22 -11.71 3.71
C PHE A 433 -22.63 -11.84 5.19
N ASP A 434 -22.61 -13.06 5.71
CA ASP A 434 -22.93 -13.45 7.08
C ASP A 434 -21.66 -13.90 7.80
N PHE A 435 -21.07 -12.99 8.59
CA PHE A 435 -19.87 -13.26 9.37
C PHE A 435 -20.08 -14.33 10.44
N THR A 436 -21.32 -14.50 10.95
CA THR A 436 -21.59 -15.46 12.03
C THR A 436 -21.51 -16.90 11.51
N ASN A 437 -21.94 -17.13 10.28
CA ASN A 437 -22.02 -18.46 9.68
C ASN A 437 -20.98 -18.70 8.59
N ASN A 438 -20.16 -17.69 8.25
CA ASN A 438 -19.21 -17.73 7.13
C ASN A 438 -19.89 -18.09 5.80
N GLN A 439 -20.99 -17.40 5.50
CA GLN A 439 -21.87 -17.68 4.36
C GLN A 439 -22.20 -16.40 3.61
N SER A 440 -22.53 -16.50 2.33
CA SER A 440 -23.03 -15.40 1.51
C SER A 440 -24.33 -15.76 0.79
N SER A 441 -24.99 -14.76 0.19
CA SER A 441 -26.02 -14.98 -0.81
C SER A 441 -25.41 -15.16 -2.20
N ASN A 442 -26.22 -15.62 -3.16
CA ASN A 442 -25.90 -15.40 -4.58
C ASN A 442 -25.86 -13.89 -4.88
N ILE A 443 -25.22 -13.52 -5.99
CA ILE A 443 -25.24 -12.15 -6.52
C ILE A 443 -26.66 -11.81 -7.01
N ILE A 444 -27.15 -10.65 -6.60
CA ILE A 444 -28.48 -10.12 -6.92
C ILE A 444 -28.30 -8.90 -7.81
N SER A 445 -28.77 -8.97 -9.05
CA SER A 445 -28.70 -7.85 -9.99
C SER A 445 -30.06 -7.18 -10.16
N GLY A 446 -30.08 -5.85 -10.18
CA GLY A 446 -31.33 -5.09 -10.20
C GLY A 446 -31.20 -3.69 -10.77
N ASN A 447 -32.29 -2.93 -10.68
CA ASN A 447 -32.31 -1.51 -10.97
C ASN A 447 -32.98 -0.75 -9.84
N PHE A 448 -32.38 0.36 -9.39
CA PHE A 448 -33.00 1.26 -8.43
C PHE A 448 -34.30 1.84 -9.00
N SER A 449 -35.32 1.90 -8.16
CA SER A 449 -36.60 2.50 -8.50
C SER A 449 -37.09 3.45 -7.41
N SER A 450 -37.70 4.55 -7.81
CA SER A 450 -38.24 5.56 -6.88
C SER A 450 -39.76 5.39 -6.76
N PRO A 451 -40.35 5.45 -5.55
CA PRO A 451 -39.71 5.82 -4.29
C PRO A 451 -39.06 4.66 -3.51
N ASN A 452 -39.22 3.40 -3.96
CA ASN A 452 -38.83 2.23 -3.18
C ASN A 452 -38.14 1.18 -4.06
N THR A 453 -37.00 0.69 -3.61
CA THR A 453 -36.30 -0.48 -4.15
C THR A 453 -36.32 -1.56 -3.08
N ASP A 454 -37.01 -2.67 -3.34
CA ASP A 454 -37.17 -3.75 -2.36
C ASP A 454 -36.62 -5.06 -2.95
N LEU A 455 -35.59 -5.63 -2.30
CA LEU A 455 -35.06 -6.94 -2.67
C LEU A 455 -35.92 -8.08 -2.12
N GLY A 456 -36.82 -7.81 -1.17
CA GLY A 456 -37.60 -8.85 -0.53
C GLY A 456 -36.79 -9.61 0.52
N THR A 457 -36.85 -10.95 0.48
CA THR A 457 -36.15 -11.80 1.46
C THR A 457 -35.12 -12.67 0.77
N GLU A 458 -33.87 -12.50 1.18
CA GLU A 458 -32.70 -13.19 0.66
C GLU A 458 -32.09 -14.07 1.76
N MET A 459 -31.40 -15.14 1.35
CA MET A 459 -30.78 -16.08 2.27
C MET A 459 -29.29 -16.24 1.98
N SER A 460 -28.47 -16.27 3.04
CA SER A 460 -27.06 -16.63 2.95
C SER A 460 -26.92 -18.15 3.01
N CYS A 461 -27.00 -18.80 1.85
CA CYS A 461 -26.92 -20.26 1.71
C CYS A 461 -25.67 -20.73 0.96
N VAL A 462 -24.82 -19.80 0.55
CA VAL A 462 -23.56 -20.07 -0.12
C VAL A 462 -22.48 -20.13 0.96
N GLU A 463 -21.71 -21.21 1.02
CA GLU A 463 -20.60 -21.32 1.98
C GLU A 463 -19.36 -20.63 1.41
N LEU A 464 -18.62 -19.89 2.25
CA LEU A 464 -17.37 -19.23 1.89
C LEU A 464 -16.21 -20.07 2.41
N ILE A 465 -16.06 -21.27 1.85
CA ILE A 465 -14.96 -22.18 2.17
C ILE A 465 -13.81 -21.83 1.22
N ASP A 466 -12.60 -21.99 1.74
CA ASP A 466 -11.32 -21.95 1.03
C ASP A 466 -10.60 -23.21 1.55
N THR A 467 -10.57 -24.26 0.73
CA THR A 467 -10.28 -25.64 1.14
C THR A 467 -8.76 -25.93 1.16
N ASP A 468 -7.99 -25.35 0.25
CA ASP A 468 -6.53 -25.43 0.14
C ASP A 468 -5.80 -24.26 0.83
N SER A 469 -6.51 -23.18 1.19
CA SER A 469 -5.98 -21.98 1.85
C SER A 469 -5.02 -21.17 0.99
N ASP A 470 -5.28 -21.11 -0.31
CA ASP A 470 -4.50 -20.35 -1.30
C ASP A 470 -4.94 -18.88 -1.45
N GLY A 471 -5.99 -18.46 -0.74
CA GLY A 471 -6.47 -17.08 -0.74
C GLY A 471 -7.63 -16.80 -1.69
N ILE A 472 -8.02 -17.78 -2.50
CA ILE A 472 -9.25 -17.78 -3.28
C ILE A 472 -10.26 -18.69 -2.55
N THR A 473 -11.54 -18.31 -2.54
CA THR A 473 -12.56 -19.19 -1.93
C THR A 473 -13.06 -20.18 -2.97
N ASP A 474 -13.35 -21.41 -2.56
CA ASP A 474 -13.89 -22.52 -3.37
C ASP A 474 -14.91 -22.11 -4.44
N ILE A 475 -15.78 -21.14 -4.14
CA ILE A 475 -16.81 -20.69 -5.08
C ILE A 475 -16.29 -19.78 -6.21
N LEU A 476 -15.21 -19.05 -5.98
CA LEU A 476 -14.57 -18.20 -6.97
C LEU A 476 -13.75 -19.01 -7.97
N GLU A 477 -13.46 -20.26 -7.64
CA GLU A 477 -12.73 -21.23 -8.48
C GLU A 477 -13.68 -22.07 -9.34
N ASP A 478 -15.00 -21.81 -9.29
CA ASP A 478 -15.97 -22.27 -10.30
C ASP A 478 -15.82 -21.45 -11.59
N LEU A 479 -14.69 -21.63 -12.29
CA LEU A 479 -14.29 -20.82 -13.45
C LEU A 479 -15.37 -20.76 -14.54
N ASN A 480 -16.18 -21.81 -14.64
CA ASN A 480 -17.22 -21.94 -15.65
C ASN A 480 -18.64 -21.58 -15.14
N GLU A 481 -18.78 -21.19 -13.88
CA GLU A 481 -20.01 -20.82 -13.16
C GLU A 481 -21.14 -21.87 -13.24
N ASN A 482 -20.80 -23.17 -13.33
CA ASN A 482 -21.80 -24.23 -13.45
C ASN A 482 -22.24 -24.80 -12.08
N GLY A 483 -21.51 -24.46 -11.02
CA GLY A 483 -21.73 -24.92 -9.65
C GLY A 483 -21.14 -26.30 -9.34
N ASN A 484 -20.17 -26.77 -10.10
CA ASN A 484 -19.50 -28.07 -9.92
C ASN A 484 -17.98 -27.91 -9.87
N LEU A 485 -17.46 -27.53 -8.71
CA LEU A 485 -16.03 -27.33 -8.46
C LEU A 485 -15.14 -28.54 -8.79
N GLU A 486 -15.71 -29.75 -8.87
CA GLU A 486 -14.96 -30.97 -9.20
C GLU A 486 -14.62 -31.11 -10.70
N ASP A 487 -15.11 -30.21 -11.55
CA ASP A 487 -14.81 -30.21 -13.00
C ASP A 487 -13.96 -29.03 -13.49
N ASP A 488 -13.61 -28.12 -12.60
CA ASP A 488 -12.62 -27.05 -12.82
C ASP A 488 -11.28 -27.54 -12.27
N ASP A 489 -10.34 -27.77 -13.19
CA ASP A 489 -9.03 -28.41 -13.02
C ASP A 489 -8.15 -27.84 -14.14
N THR A 490 -7.51 -26.69 -13.87
CA THR A 490 -6.81 -25.88 -14.87
C THR A 490 -5.62 -26.64 -15.45
N ASP A 491 -4.78 -27.22 -14.60
CA ASP A 491 -3.56 -27.95 -14.98
C ASP A 491 -3.81 -29.41 -15.43
N GLN A 492 -5.01 -29.95 -15.17
CA GLN A 492 -5.44 -31.31 -15.49
C GLN A 492 -4.65 -32.42 -14.77
N ASP A 493 -4.12 -32.14 -13.59
CA ASP A 493 -3.44 -33.14 -12.75
C ASP A 493 -4.43 -34.09 -12.03
N GLY A 494 -5.70 -33.68 -11.95
CA GLY A 494 -6.81 -34.41 -11.34
C GLY A 494 -7.16 -33.98 -9.92
N THR A 495 -6.52 -32.94 -9.40
CA THR A 495 -6.92 -32.15 -8.24
C THR A 495 -7.72 -30.96 -8.77
N PRO A 496 -9.00 -30.80 -8.42
CA PRO A 496 -9.74 -29.61 -8.84
C PRO A 496 -9.18 -28.36 -8.17
N ASN A 497 -9.27 -27.21 -8.82
CA ASN A 497 -8.68 -25.93 -8.39
C ASN A 497 -8.90 -25.65 -6.90
N TYR A 498 -10.15 -25.72 -6.43
CA TYR A 498 -10.49 -25.53 -5.00
C TYR A 498 -9.87 -26.52 -3.98
N GLN A 499 -9.05 -27.47 -4.43
CA GLN A 499 -8.26 -28.35 -3.57
C GLN A 499 -6.78 -28.33 -3.91
N ASP A 500 -6.38 -27.52 -4.88
CA ASP A 500 -5.04 -27.32 -5.37
C ASP A 500 -4.50 -25.98 -4.85
N VAL A 501 -3.23 -25.95 -4.52
CA VAL A 501 -2.59 -24.71 -4.04
C VAL A 501 -1.85 -23.97 -5.14
N ASP A 502 -1.80 -24.57 -6.32
CA ASP A 502 -0.99 -24.27 -7.51
C ASP A 502 -1.86 -24.66 -8.71
N ASP A 503 -2.87 -23.82 -8.98
CA ASP A 503 -4.04 -24.12 -9.81
C ASP A 503 -3.68 -24.52 -11.26
N ASP A 504 -2.65 -23.89 -11.81
CA ASP A 504 -2.19 -24.06 -13.19
C ASP A 504 -0.93 -24.94 -13.30
N GLY A 505 -0.36 -25.36 -12.18
CA GLY A 505 0.72 -26.32 -12.09
C GLY A 505 2.07 -25.78 -12.57
N ASP A 506 2.26 -24.47 -12.57
CA ASP A 506 3.50 -23.80 -12.99
C ASP A 506 4.64 -23.96 -11.95
N GLY A 507 4.29 -24.34 -10.72
CA GLY A 507 5.19 -24.56 -9.59
C GLY A 507 5.26 -23.40 -8.59
N ILE A 508 4.41 -22.39 -8.75
CA ILE A 508 4.14 -21.26 -7.87
C ILE A 508 2.74 -21.47 -7.28
N ASN A 509 2.56 -21.10 -6.02
CA ASN A 509 1.24 -21.24 -5.43
C ASN A 509 0.39 -20.02 -5.76
N THR A 510 -0.93 -20.21 -5.93
CA THR A 510 -1.91 -19.16 -6.20
C THR A 510 -1.85 -17.97 -5.23
N ILE A 511 -1.50 -18.20 -3.96
CA ILE A 511 -1.32 -17.11 -2.98
C ILE A 511 -0.06 -16.25 -3.22
N ASP A 512 0.95 -16.83 -3.86
CA ASP A 512 2.25 -16.23 -4.13
C ASP A 512 2.29 -15.58 -5.54
N GLU A 513 1.22 -15.72 -6.33
CA GLU A 513 1.00 -15.12 -7.66
C GLU A 513 0.29 -13.75 -7.57
N ASP A 514 0.62 -13.03 -6.50
CA ASP A 514 0.20 -11.66 -6.20
C ASP A 514 1.35 -10.72 -6.60
N ALA A 515 1.61 -10.61 -7.92
CA ALA A 515 2.79 -9.95 -8.48
C ALA A 515 2.90 -8.48 -8.08
N ASN A 516 1.76 -7.81 -7.85
CA ASN A 516 1.72 -6.42 -7.39
C ASN A 516 1.60 -6.30 -5.85
N ASN A 517 1.57 -7.43 -5.13
CA ASN A 517 1.49 -7.55 -3.67
C ASN A 517 0.30 -6.77 -3.07
N ASP A 518 -0.80 -6.73 -3.81
CA ASP A 518 -2.01 -6.00 -3.47
C ASP A 518 -2.94 -6.83 -2.57
N GLY A 519 -2.63 -8.12 -2.39
CA GLY A 519 -3.34 -9.08 -1.55
C GLY A 519 -4.46 -9.82 -2.27
N ASN A 520 -4.54 -9.74 -3.60
CA ASN A 520 -5.58 -10.36 -4.41
C ASN A 520 -5.00 -10.95 -5.73
N PRO A 521 -4.61 -12.23 -5.75
CA PRO A 521 -4.02 -12.88 -6.94
C PRO A 521 -4.99 -12.98 -8.13
N MET A 522 -6.31 -12.88 -7.89
CA MET A 522 -7.31 -12.96 -8.97
C MET A 522 -7.27 -11.80 -9.98
N ASN A 523 -6.49 -10.76 -9.71
CA ASN A 523 -6.44 -9.55 -10.56
C ASN A 523 -5.10 -9.34 -11.28
N ASP A 524 -4.08 -10.12 -10.94
CA ASP A 524 -2.77 -10.04 -11.57
C ASP A 524 -2.77 -10.78 -12.91
N ASP A 525 -2.14 -10.14 -13.88
CA ASP A 525 -2.03 -10.54 -15.29
C ASP A 525 -0.70 -9.93 -15.77
N THR A 526 0.40 -10.55 -15.35
CA THR A 526 1.77 -10.08 -15.55
C THR A 526 2.12 -9.97 -17.04
N ASP A 527 1.55 -10.88 -17.83
CA ASP A 527 1.85 -11.06 -19.23
C ASP A 527 0.90 -10.28 -20.18
N LEU A 528 -0.19 -9.73 -19.60
CA LEU A 528 -1.25 -8.93 -20.23
C LEU A 528 -2.05 -9.68 -21.29
N ASP A 529 -2.15 -11.01 -21.19
CA ASP A 529 -2.93 -11.84 -22.11
C ASP A 529 -4.44 -11.92 -21.74
N GLN A 530 -4.80 -11.44 -20.54
CA GLN A 530 -6.12 -11.45 -19.91
C GLN A 530 -6.52 -12.75 -19.21
N THR A 531 -5.59 -13.68 -19.04
CA THR A 531 -5.69 -14.80 -18.11
C THR A 531 -4.99 -14.38 -16.83
N PRO A 532 -5.63 -14.46 -15.65
CA PRO A 532 -4.93 -14.17 -14.41
C PRO A 532 -3.78 -15.15 -14.18
N ASP A 533 -2.70 -14.66 -13.56
CA ASP A 533 -1.46 -15.44 -13.37
C ASP A 533 -1.75 -16.81 -12.74
N TYR A 534 -2.57 -16.89 -11.67
CA TYR A 534 -2.93 -18.17 -11.03
C TYR A 534 -3.68 -19.20 -11.87
N LEU A 535 -4.06 -18.86 -13.10
CA LEU A 535 -4.73 -19.75 -14.05
C LEU A 535 -3.93 -19.94 -15.35
N ASP A 536 -2.70 -19.44 -15.41
CA ASP A 536 -1.89 -19.38 -16.61
C ASP A 536 -0.55 -20.10 -16.45
N ASP A 537 -0.53 -21.38 -16.89
CA ASP A 537 0.69 -22.21 -16.90
C ASP A 537 1.83 -21.64 -17.78
N ILE A 538 1.56 -20.56 -18.53
CA ILE A 538 2.46 -19.88 -19.43
C ILE A 538 2.22 -18.35 -19.36
N ASP A 539 2.82 -17.66 -18.38
CA ASP A 539 2.93 -16.18 -18.24
C ASP A 539 3.64 -15.44 -19.42
N ASN A 540 3.30 -15.81 -20.64
CA ASN A 540 3.98 -15.77 -21.93
C ASN A 540 5.50 -16.05 -22.02
N SER A 541 5.78 -17.08 -22.82
CA SER A 541 6.98 -17.30 -23.67
C SER A 541 8.35 -17.42 -23.01
N SER A 542 8.44 -17.11 -21.74
CA SER A 542 9.61 -17.19 -20.90
C SER A 542 9.06 -17.31 -19.48
N ASN A 543 9.42 -18.36 -18.74
CA ASN A 543 9.05 -18.53 -17.34
C ASN A 543 9.13 -17.17 -16.62
N MET A 544 8.24 -16.82 -15.69
CA MET A 544 8.28 -15.57 -14.90
C MET A 544 9.69 -15.21 -14.39
N PHE A 545 10.56 -16.21 -14.23
CA PHE A 545 11.96 -16.08 -13.86
C PHE A 545 12.98 -16.19 -15.00
N ASP A 546 12.63 -16.00 -16.26
CA ASP A 546 13.55 -15.88 -17.38
C ASP A 546 14.05 -14.43 -17.51
N ALA A 547 15.32 -14.22 -17.84
CA ALA A 547 15.88 -12.87 -17.92
C ALA A 547 16.98 -12.73 -18.98
N GLU A 548 17.11 -11.54 -19.57
CA GLU A 548 18.28 -11.13 -20.34
C GLU A 548 19.16 -10.20 -19.51
N ILE A 549 20.41 -10.60 -19.22
CA ILE A 549 21.29 -9.86 -18.30
C ILE A 549 22.61 -9.50 -18.99
N TYR A 550 22.91 -8.21 -19.06
CA TYR A 550 24.18 -7.71 -19.60
C TYR A 550 25.34 -7.90 -18.61
N GLU A 551 26.56 -7.90 -19.15
CA GLU A 551 27.78 -7.97 -18.35
C GLU A 551 27.92 -6.73 -17.45
N ILE A 552 28.39 -6.94 -16.22
CA ILE A 552 28.74 -5.87 -15.27
C ILE A 552 30.25 -5.63 -15.23
N GLY A 553 30.65 -4.45 -15.71
CA GLY A 553 32.03 -4.00 -15.67
C GLY A 553 32.62 -3.70 -17.03
N CYS A 554 33.94 -3.55 -17.08
CA CYS A 554 34.67 -3.12 -18.27
C CYS A 554 35.99 -3.89 -18.43
N VAL A 555 35.99 -5.21 -18.18
CA VAL A 555 37.20 -6.04 -18.22
C VAL A 555 37.14 -7.07 -19.35
N MET A 556 37.63 -6.69 -20.53
CA MET A 556 37.61 -7.54 -21.72
C MET A 556 38.27 -8.93 -21.50
N GLY A 557 37.59 -9.97 -22.01
CA GLY A 557 38.01 -11.36 -21.90
C GLY A 557 37.60 -12.06 -20.61
N SER A 558 36.79 -11.39 -19.78
CA SER A 558 36.26 -11.89 -18.52
C SER A 558 34.87 -11.29 -18.29
N TYR A 559 33.82 -12.04 -18.61
CA TYR A 559 32.45 -11.57 -18.45
C TYR A 559 32.00 -11.78 -17.01
N THR A 560 31.79 -10.69 -16.26
CA THR A 560 31.24 -10.75 -14.91
C THR A 560 29.75 -10.46 -14.98
N TYR A 561 28.94 -11.31 -14.35
CA TYR A 561 27.50 -11.14 -14.26
C TYR A 561 27.10 -11.15 -12.80
N ASP A 562 26.09 -10.37 -12.46
CA ASP A 562 25.44 -10.44 -11.15
C ASP A 562 23.95 -10.60 -11.35
N PHE A 563 23.50 -11.86 -11.33
CA PHE A 563 22.10 -12.19 -11.51
C PHE A 563 21.25 -11.81 -10.30
N SER A 564 21.86 -11.67 -9.11
CA SER A 564 21.11 -11.25 -7.90
C SER A 564 20.58 -9.82 -8.02
N LEU A 565 21.24 -8.96 -8.80
CA LEU A 565 20.72 -7.60 -9.05
C LEU A 565 19.38 -7.57 -9.80
N TYR A 566 18.98 -8.67 -10.45
CA TYR A 566 17.69 -8.74 -11.16
C TYR A 566 16.60 -9.36 -10.30
N TYR A 567 16.85 -10.52 -9.70
CA TYR A 567 15.81 -11.26 -8.96
C TYR A 567 15.67 -10.87 -7.49
N GLU A 568 16.76 -10.47 -6.83
CA GLU A 568 16.76 -10.20 -5.38
C GLU A 568 16.48 -8.73 -5.04
N SER A 569 16.14 -7.90 -6.03
CA SER A 569 16.09 -6.43 -5.91
C SER A 569 14.73 -5.78 -6.19
N GLY A 570 13.68 -6.53 -6.57
CA GLY A 570 12.45 -5.90 -7.08
C GLY A 570 11.16 -6.66 -6.85
N ASP A 571 10.98 -7.83 -7.46
CA ASP A 571 9.61 -8.24 -7.81
C ASP A 571 9.08 -9.47 -7.04
N PHE A 572 9.93 -10.21 -6.32
CA PHE A 572 9.55 -11.53 -5.76
C PHE A 572 10.25 -11.85 -4.41
N PRO A 573 9.99 -11.08 -3.33
CA PRO A 573 10.76 -11.12 -2.08
C PRO A 573 10.62 -12.42 -1.28
N ASN A 574 9.60 -13.22 -1.57
CA ASN A 574 9.30 -14.44 -0.82
C ASN A 574 10.00 -15.69 -1.37
N PHE A 575 10.86 -15.54 -2.37
CA PHE A 575 11.57 -16.66 -2.98
C PHE A 575 13.08 -16.62 -2.69
N ASN A 576 13.68 -17.81 -2.65
CA ASN A 576 15.12 -18.01 -2.57
C ASN A 576 15.65 -18.35 -3.95
N TYR A 577 16.71 -17.66 -4.37
CA TYR A 577 17.31 -17.83 -5.68
C TYR A 577 18.65 -18.58 -5.59
N ALA A 578 18.84 -19.53 -6.50
CA ALA A 578 20.12 -20.18 -6.70
C ALA A 578 20.43 -20.30 -8.18
N TYR A 579 21.65 -19.94 -8.58
CA TYR A 579 22.02 -19.83 -9.99
C TYR A 579 22.95 -20.96 -10.44
N TYR A 580 22.86 -21.40 -11.69
CA TYR A 580 23.55 -22.59 -12.20
C TYR A 580 23.98 -22.43 -13.67
N GLU A 581 25.10 -23.06 -14.06
CA GLU A 581 25.53 -23.12 -15.48
C GLU A 581 24.69 -24.10 -16.32
N THR A 582 24.06 -25.09 -15.69
CA THR A 582 23.31 -26.13 -16.41
C THR A 582 22.00 -26.44 -15.73
N LEU A 583 20.97 -26.74 -16.54
CA LEU A 583 19.66 -27.17 -16.06
C LEU A 583 19.74 -28.38 -15.13
N GLN A 584 20.63 -29.33 -15.43
CA GLN A 584 20.80 -30.54 -14.61
C GLN A 584 21.30 -30.23 -13.20
N ASP A 585 22.17 -29.23 -13.08
CA ASP A 585 22.74 -28.79 -11.81
C ASP A 585 21.72 -28.00 -11.00
N ALA A 586 20.88 -27.19 -11.65
CA ALA A 586 19.73 -26.53 -11.04
C ALA A 586 18.71 -27.54 -10.49
N GLN A 587 18.35 -28.56 -11.27
CA GLN A 587 17.37 -29.59 -10.88
C GLN A 587 17.79 -30.47 -9.69
N VAL A 588 19.09 -30.59 -9.41
CA VAL A 588 19.60 -31.45 -8.33
C VAL A 588 20.42 -30.69 -7.28
N GLU A 589 20.39 -29.35 -7.37
CA GLU A 589 21.01 -28.42 -6.43
C GLU A 589 22.50 -28.70 -6.18
N VAL A 590 23.27 -28.82 -7.27
CA VAL A 590 24.73 -29.01 -7.19
C VAL A 590 25.44 -27.94 -7.98
N ASN A 591 26.63 -27.54 -7.51
CA ASN A 591 27.48 -26.54 -8.18
C ASN A 591 26.81 -25.16 -8.37
N ALA A 592 26.01 -24.71 -7.40
CA ALA A 592 25.45 -23.36 -7.43
C ALA A 592 26.55 -22.29 -7.62
N LEU A 593 26.26 -21.31 -8.48
CA LEU A 593 27.10 -20.16 -8.76
C LEU A 593 27.02 -19.18 -7.60
N SER A 594 28.16 -18.58 -7.26
CA SER A 594 28.23 -17.45 -6.35
C SER A 594 28.18 -16.16 -7.16
N MET A 595 27.30 -15.24 -6.79
CA MET A 595 27.28 -13.90 -7.37
C MET A 595 28.28 -12.95 -6.67
N PRO A 596 28.89 -12.00 -7.42
CA PRO A 596 28.91 -11.95 -8.87
C PRO A 596 29.73 -13.10 -9.47
N TYR A 597 29.24 -13.65 -10.58
CA TYR A 597 29.84 -14.78 -11.28
C TYR A 597 30.68 -14.31 -12.47
N THR A 598 31.93 -14.79 -12.56
CA THR A 598 32.81 -14.49 -13.70
C THR A 598 32.93 -15.69 -14.64
N SER A 599 32.40 -15.56 -15.85
CA SER A 599 32.52 -16.56 -16.91
C SER A 599 33.84 -16.44 -17.67
N THR A 600 34.42 -17.61 -18.00
CA THR A 600 35.61 -17.71 -18.88
C THR A 600 35.26 -18.28 -20.25
N LEU A 601 33.98 -18.56 -20.50
CA LEU A 601 33.49 -19.03 -21.78
C LEU A 601 33.53 -17.89 -22.80
N SER A 602 33.95 -18.23 -24.03
CA SER A 602 34.06 -17.28 -25.13
C SER A 602 32.89 -17.51 -26.09
N GLY A 603 32.10 -16.46 -26.30
CA GLY A 603 30.91 -16.45 -27.14
C GLY A 603 29.71 -15.87 -26.37
N VAL A 604 29.04 -14.87 -26.93
CA VAL A 604 27.85 -14.24 -26.37
C VAL A 604 26.76 -14.31 -27.45
N PRO A 605 25.49 -14.56 -27.11
CA PRO A 605 24.93 -14.77 -25.75
C PRO A 605 25.25 -16.15 -25.14
N GLN A 606 25.19 -16.24 -23.81
CA GLN A 606 25.30 -17.49 -23.03
C GLN A 606 24.00 -17.77 -22.27
N THR A 607 23.76 -19.03 -21.90
CA THR A 607 22.57 -19.45 -21.15
C THR A 607 22.96 -20.00 -19.79
N TYR A 608 22.32 -19.51 -18.74
CA TYR A 608 22.39 -19.94 -17.35
C TYR A 608 20.98 -20.25 -16.85
N TYR A 609 20.87 -20.77 -15.63
CA TYR A 609 19.60 -21.18 -15.03
C TYR A 609 19.49 -20.61 -13.62
N VAL A 610 18.30 -20.16 -13.25
CA VAL A 610 17.95 -19.78 -11.88
C VAL A 610 16.95 -20.79 -11.35
N ARG A 611 17.24 -21.40 -10.22
CA ARG A 611 16.28 -22.18 -9.45
C ARG A 611 15.68 -21.24 -8.42
N VAL A 612 14.37 -21.14 -8.43
CA VAL A 612 13.61 -20.27 -7.53
C VAL A 612 12.83 -21.15 -6.56
N GLU A 613 12.91 -20.88 -5.26
CA GLU A 613 12.28 -21.68 -4.22
C GLU A 613 11.42 -20.81 -3.30
N SER A 614 10.12 -21.09 -3.18
CA SER A 614 9.27 -20.37 -2.23
C SER A 614 9.81 -20.56 -0.81
N GLY A 615 10.03 -19.44 -0.12
CA GLY A 615 10.45 -19.40 1.28
C GLY A 615 9.39 -19.90 2.24
N PHE A 616 8.12 -20.00 1.80
CA PHE A 616 7.00 -20.47 2.62
C PHE A 616 6.72 -21.96 2.44
N THR A 617 6.69 -22.44 1.19
CA THR A 617 6.22 -23.80 0.86
C THR A 617 7.36 -24.76 0.54
N GLY A 618 8.48 -24.24 0.04
CA GLY A 618 9.60 -25.03 -0.48
C GLY A 618 9.36 -25.62 -1.87
N GLN A 619 8.27 -25.24 -2.56
CA GLN A 619 8.10 -25.48 -4.00
C GLN A 619 9.14 -24.69 -4.81
N ASN A 620 9.38 -25.15 -6.03
CA ASN A 620 10.39 -24.56 -6.88
C ASN A 620 10.14 -24.69 -8.37
N THR A 621 10.56 -23.66 -9.09
CA THR A 621 10.62 -23.61 -10.55
C THR A 621 12.04 -23.25 -11.01
N ILE A 622 12.32 -23.41 -12.31
CA ILE A 622 13.63 -23.11 -12.90
C ILE A 622 13.47 -22.20 -14.12
N GLY A 623 13.92 -20.96 -13.97
CA GLY A 623 14.04 -19.97 -15.05
C GLY A 623 15.37 -20.07 -15.80
N VAL A 624 15.42 -19.37 -16.94
CA VAL A 624 16.50 -19.32 -17.92
C VAL A 624 17.04 -17.91 -18.02
N ILE A 625 18.33 -17.75 -17.70
CA ILE A 625 19.02 -16.47 -17.82
C ILE A 625 19.84 -16.47 -19.11
N THR A 626 19.54 -15.55 -20.02
CA THR A 626 20.36 -15.25 -21.18
C THR A 626 21.35 -14.14 -20.84
N ALA A 627 22.60 -14.53 -20.60
CA ALA A 627 23.67 -13.58 -20.33
C ALA A 627 24.19 -12.97 -21.64
N LEU A 628 24.00 -11.67 -21.79
CA LEU A 628 24.39 -10.85 -22.92
C LEU A 628 25.82 -10.34 -22.75
N GLY A 629 26.29 -9.58 -23.74
CA GLY A 629 27.67 -9.07 -23.78
C GLY A 629 27.78 -7.78 -22.99
N TYR A 630 28.79 -6.99 -23.34
CA TYR A 630 28.80 -5.59 -22.97
C TYR A 630 27.67 -4.87 -23.70
N PRO A 631 26.95 -3.94 -23.04
CA PRO A 631 25.92 -3.14 -23.68
C PRO A 631 26.53 -2.15 -24.68
N ASP A 632 25.72 -1.85 -25.71
CA ASP A 632 25.85 -0.76 -26.69
C ASP A 632 24.45 -0.15 -26.73
N SER A 633 24.22 0.81 -25.84
CA SER A 633 22.89 1.27 -25.46
C SER A 633 22.23 2.15 -26.52
N ASP A 634 23.01 2.83 -27.35
CA ASP A 634 22.51 3.66 -28.45
C ASP A 634 22.79 3.09 -29.85
N GLY A 635 23.59 2.03 -29.96
CA GLY A 635 23.79 1.25 -31.17
C GLY A 635 24.71 1.92 -32.18
N ASP A 636 25.54 2.88 -31.76
CA ASP A 636 26.45 3.62 -32.64
C ASP A 636 27.74 2.83 -32.97
N GLY A 637 27.97 1.72 -32.28
CA GLY A 637 29.09 0.80 -32.48
C GLY A 637 30.28 1.00 -31.55
N LEU A 638 30.20 1.94 -30.60
CA LEU A 638 30.98 1.98 -29.36
C LEU A 638 30.19 1.29 -28.25
N LEU A 639 30.87 0.56 -27.36
CA LEU A 639 30.21 0.02 -26.17
C LEU A 639 30.07 1.11 -25.10
N ASP A 640 29.07 1.03 -24.21
CA ASP A 640 28.89 1.98 -23.11
C ASP A 640 30.17 2.13 -22.24
N CYS A 641 30.93 1.04 -22.14
CA CYS A 641 32.20 1.02 -21.41
C CYS A 641 33.34 1.73 -22.15
N GLU A 642 33.33 1.73 -23.48
CA GLU A 642 34.27 2.49 -24.32
C GLU A 642 33.97 3.99 -24.21
N GLU A 643 32.70 4.34 -24.24
CA GLU A 643 32.22 5.71 -24.19
C GLU A 643 32.42 6.35 -22.82
N THR A 644 32.21 5.63 -21.73
CA THR A 644 32.45 6.17 -20.37
C THR A 644 33.92 6.24 -20.00
N SER A 645 34.80 5.46 -20.64
CA SER A 645 36.21 5.34 -20.26
C SER A 645 37.20 5.95 -21.25
N GLY A 646 36.82 6.09 -22.53
CA GLY A 646 37.67 6.43 -23.65
C GLY A 646 38.75 5.39 -23.97
N ILE A 647 38.65 4.18 -23.43
CA ILE A 647 39.61 3.10 -23.66
C ILE A 647 39.12 2.24 -24.82
N ASP A 648 39.96 2.10 -25.85
CA ASP A 648 39.71 1.23 -27.01
C ASP A 648 39.79 -0.26 -26.67
N TYR A 649 38.76 -1.01 -27.07
CA TYR A 649 38.74 -2.46 -27.00
C TYR A 649 38.77 -3.08 -28.40
N PRO A 650 39.86 -3.76 -28.82
CA PRO A 650 40.07 -4.20 -30.21
C PRO A 650 39.04 -5.17 -30.82
N GLU A 651 38.05 -5.62 -30.04
CA GLU A 651 36.99 -6.53 -30.46
C GLU A 651 35.74 -5.80 -30.96
N THR A 652 35.64 -4.50 -30.70
CA THR A 652 34.54 -3.63 -31.15
C THR A 652 34.83 -3.09 -32.55
N THR A 653 33.79 -2.59 -33.21
CA THR A 653 33.88 -2.06 -34.56
C THR A 653 34.49 -0.66 -34.61
N CYS A 654 34.51 0.04 -33.48
CA CYS A 654 34.89 1.43 -33.37
C CYS A 654 35.91 1.67 -32.25
N ASN A 655 36.71 2.74 -32.36
CA ASN A 655 37.76 3.05 -31.40
C ASN A 655 37.50 4.45 -30.83
N PRO A 656 37.19 4.60 -29.52
CA PRO A 656 36.85 5.90 -28.92
C PRO A 656 38.02 6.89 -28.92
N ASN A 657 39.24 6.43 -29.22
CA ASN A 657 40.45 7.23 -29.40
C ASN A 657 40.80 8.14 -28.20
N GLY A 658 40.33 7.79 -27.01
CA GLY A 658 40.51 8.56 -25.77
C GLY A 658 39.36 9.51 -25.43
N ASN A 659 38.34 9.62 -26.27
CA ASN A 659 37.17 10.46 -26.03
C ASN A 659 36.18 9.75 -25.11
N ILE A 660 35.53 10.53 -24.25
CA ILE A 660 34.45 10.06 -23.39
C ILE A 660 33.17 10.68 -23.91
N THR A 661 32.17 9.88 -24.20
CA THR A 661 30.88 10.26 -24.79
C THR A 661 29.72 9.78 -23.93
N ASN A 662 28.48 10.09 -24.30
CA ASN A 662 27.30 9.69 -23.56
C ASN A 662 26.71 8.38 -24.12
N PRO A 663 26.72 7.27 -23.37
CA PRO A 663 26.30 5.96 -23.87
C PRO A 663 24.85 5.80 -24.32
N ASN A 664 24.02 6.81 -24.12
CA ASN A 664 22.60 6.77 -24.46
C ASN A 664 22.29 7.69 -25.65
N LEU A 665 23.32 8.27 -26.28
CA LEU A 665 23.19 9.24 -27.36
C LEU A 665 24.23 8.93 -28.44
N ALA A 666 23.76 8.31 -29.53
CA ALA A 666 24.64 7.98 -30.65
C ALA A 666 25.38 9.19 -31.25
N ASP A 667 24.91 10.41 -31.00
CA ASP A 667 25.50 11.70 -31.37
C ASP A 667 25.50 12.58 -30.10
N SER A 668 26.65 12.63 -29.42
CA SER A 668 26.77 13.21 -28.08
C SER A 668 26.67 14.74 -28.07
N ASP A 669 27.10 15.41 -29.13
CA ASP A 669 27.10 16.88 -29.22
C ASP A 669 25.96 17.44 -30.08
N GLY A 670 25.27 16.59 -30.84
CA GLY A 670 24.09 16.89 -31.63
C GLY A 670 24.38 17.53 -32.99
N ASP A 671 25.56 17.30 -33.55
CA ASP A 671 26.00 17.92 -34.81
C ASP A 671 25.54 17.16 -36.07
N GLY A 672 25.07 15.93 -35.91
CA GLY A 672 24.53 15.06 -36.95
C GLY A 672 25.45 13.92 -37.41
N LEU A 673 26.65 13.80 -36.84
CA LEU A 673 27.52 12.63 -36.94
C LEU A 673 27.41 11.80 -35.66
N THR A 674 27.56 10.47 -35.78
CA THR A 674 27.64 9.63 -34.57
C THR A 674 29.01 9.72 -33.92
N ASP A 675 29.08 9.44 -32.62
CA ASP A 675 30.33 9.45 -31.86
C ASP A 675 31.36 8.52 -32.51
N CYS A 676 30.93 7.34 -32.97
CA CYS A 676 31.75 6.44 -33.76
C CYS A 676 32.22 7.03 -35.11
N GLU A 677 31.36 7.72 -35.86
CA GLU A 677 31.72 8.36 -37.14
C GLU A 677 32.80 9.41 -36.96
N GLU A 678 32.71 10.20 -35.88
CA GLU A 678 33.64 11.27 -35.57
C GLU A 678 35.02 10.74 -35.16
N VAL A 679 35.07 9.70 -34.33
CA VAL A 679 36.37 9.13 -33.89
C VAL A 679 37.03 8.28 -34.96
N SER A 680 36.24 7.67 -35.85
CA SER A 680 36.75 6.80 -36.92
C SER A 680 37.01 7.53 -38.24
N GLY A 681 36.29 8.61 -38.51
CA GLY A 681 36.21 9.28 -39.81
C GLY A 681 35.63 8.39 -40.93
N VAL A 682 34.86 7.37 -40.56
CA VAL A 682 34.22 6.43 -41.47
C VAL A 682 32.72 6.70 -41.48
N ASP A 683 32.22 7.13 -42.64
CA ASP A 683 30.80 7.38 -42.93
C ASP A 683 29.90 6.18 -42.60
N ASP A 684 28.91 6.38 -41.72
CA ASP A 684 27.76 5.49 -41.58
C ASP A 684 26.68 5.93 -42.55
N ALA A 685 26.29 5.03 -43.47
CA ALA A 685 25.24 5.32 -44.44
C ALA A 685 23.85 5.56 -43.83
N SER A 686 23.68 5.35 -42.52
CA SER A 686 22.46 5.64 -41.76
C SER A 686 22.31 7.12 -41.39
N THR A 687 23.42 7.88 -41.30
CA THR A 687 23.40 9.31 -40.97
C THR A 687 23.26 10.18 -42.23
N LEU A 688 22.90 11.46 -42.03
CA LEU A 688 22.70 12.41 -43.13
C LEU A 688 23.98 13.21 -43.46
N CYS A 689 24.89 13.28 -42.50
CA CYS A 689 26.16 13.98 -42.56
C CYS A 689 27.26 13.04 -43.06
N VAL A 690 28.38 13.59 -43.53
CA VAL A 690 29.53 12.78 -43.98
C VAL A 690 30.77 13.34 -43.29
N PRO A 691 31.50 12.56 -42.48
CA PRO A 691 32.60 13.10 -41.68
C PRO A 691 33.74 13.61 -42.58
N GLU A 692 34.23 14.84 -42.34
CA GLU A 692 35.39 15.43 -43.02
C GLU A 692 36.74 15.08 -42.34
N GLY A 693 36.81 13.95 -41.63
CA GLY A 693 38.02 13.49 -40.95
C GLY A 693 37.68 12.88 -39.60
N ILE A 694 38.66 12.90 -38.69
CA ILE A 694 38.42 12.56 -37.29
C ILE A 694 38.17 13.86 -36.54
N THR A 695 37.05 13.95 -35.83
CA THR A 695 36.59 15.11 -35.03
C THR A 695 36.42 14.71 -33.56
N ASP A 696 36.15 15.68 -32.68
CA ASP A 696 35.95 15.46 -31.25
C ASP A 696 34.44 15.35 -30.98
N PRO A 697 33.92 14.18 -30.60
CA PRO A 697 32.48 13.91 -30.50
C PRO A 697 31.75 14.63 -29.36
N ASN A 698 32.44 15.54 -28.68
CA ASN A 698 31.87 16.39 -27.65
C ASN A 698 31.81 17.87 -28.07
N LEU A 699 32.21 18.18 -29.31
CA LEU A 699 32.40 19.54 -29.79
C LEU A 699 31.73 19.73 -31.14
N LEU A 700 30.61 20.45 -31.13
CA LEU A 700 29.88 20.93 -32.31
C LEU A 700 30.72 21.64 -33.40
N ASP A 701 32.00 21.94 -33.21
CA ASP A 701 32.92 22.59 -34.15
C ASP A 701 34.35 22.33 -33.65
N THR A 702 34.94 21.20 -34.06
CA THR A 702 36.25 20.75 -33.59
C THR A 702 37.38 21.67 -34.06
N ASP A 703 37.28 22.24 -35.27
CA ASP A 703 38.36 23.04 -35.87
C ASP A 703 38.26 24.56 -35.61
N GLY A 704 37.11 25.00 -35.10
CA GLY A 704 36.82 26.36 -34.67
C GLY A 704 36.58 27.34 -35.84
N ASP A 705 36.20 26.85 -37.02
CA ASP A 705 35.93 27.68 -38.20
C ASP A 705 34.54 28.32 -38.21
N GLY A 706 33.66 27.90 -37.31
CA GLY A 706 32.31 28.40 -37.10
C GLY A 706 31.21 27.64 -37.85
N ASN A 707 31.53 26.52 -38.50
CA ASN A 707 30.56 25.49 -38.92
C ASN A 707 30.70 24.26 -38.02
N ASN A 708 29.70 23.38 -38.03
CA ASN A 708 29.84 22.11 -37.33
C ASN A 708 30.67 21.10 -38.11
N ASP A 709 30.98 19.98 -37.47
CA ASP A 709 31.83 18.94 -38.03
C ASP A 709 31.11 18.14 -39.15
N CYS A 710 29.77 18.29 -39.20
CA CYS A 710 28.93 18.22 -40.41
C CYS A 710 28.87 19.54 -41.23
#